data_AF-A0A9W3AV30-F1
#
_entry.id   AF-A0A9W3AV30-F1
#
_cell.length_a   1.000
_cell.length_b   1.000
_cell.length_c   1.000
_cell.angle_alpha   90.00
_cell.angle_beta   90.00
_cell.angle_gamma   90.00
#
_symmetry.space_group_name_H-M   'P 1'
#
loop_
_entity.id
_entity.type
_entity.pdbx_description
1 polymer ?
#
loop_
_entity_poly.entity_id
_entity_poly.type
_entity_poly.pdbx_seq_one_letter_code
_entity_poly.pdbx_strand_id
1 'polypeptide(L)'
;MNIMSLTFSQSNMQDPDITLLITQNQTLAAELAQCQADKEFVWSLWKKLQASNPDLTDAIGLVTQREKEKSETKDRKVLEIIQVKDDRIEELQNIVTKQAEEISSVLSKKVELTEKLARQQLENENLHEKLNLLEHQMTSEVKKEKDLEETYRKNLESLEKEKFELTRKVARLTADLDIAKSERTYALNRQKILEERIKTLEKEVSDKMCKFQDLVQEVEDSTVRLTRYESVTSQQRRDLDFKNQELENVRKELKELWMAHNQLTEHSGQQADLIRQLQSLQQDTQKMLKNQEDAFSMENTSLQQMFTDINTRYEAAKRIESELRQQVLELKKNLMDKEDMISSLQSQVTLNQRSQKDPEYSGSFLDIVQEVDRLSPRDSSQRHNRCRSLTRRPLPDLTNKDNEQTLRSRSLSPPPVDGEPRIEAVDVKKVAQLQKELLVKTKQVEELRRAHDNRLHRFQDLQASYKLAREEIKTLEFGSKSKPKKIKRADPRSLQKENSDEVWNELTFFKTENRSLHIEKMSLQEEVDLLRVQAAQDDVTVHELRIALQAQNEEFDFRLRQLYRENNDIKEAEKQIAFVKTQIQNKILLIEKLERDLMNAVSQRDDIAQEKSKLMSQLVATQQEASNHRMELADVRHQLQCALHQLEEMQQIVAQSGKKTCIPQDDNSDIAYAVAANIQSKKINSLRETDLCHIDSPESSTVKDIIEDDWEERLSSDESDLDTDDFNKTCSRKCARVKHSLDKRLTNGINKRIKSGQRKSSSKEKSDEKKDKSPGIRDQSPALRDQSPGRRDRSPGKTEITSDAGSRRDCATSPITFISATANISSNISKSLSSKHRAGYVIVLNRKARKAAESKQIVNLQQRVAHLLNQVDLLKKAKVVAAAREGNLQDTVTRLQNELSSLTGRLKASKQLTQKLQSDIEKLQKEKDEQEEVVKAQMKVNSAADSQEMKNLEAKLKSTSNELTQQTTRLKELKSDKDSLQDQVKHLQDKINQLERDVSQKRNLLENQKLKLKQAQEANKSDADAMEELDTKVKLLTDANCKLKVQIESLRKRLSLVVSDKKKYEDKFLKVSLELDSKTKQLLEATSQRLALESALSDLESSAKQQLHGLACQSEAAIDTARDKLMTAQSRLSQFHTAFRLLATELAKRTSQARTQLQAAKAHQESLLRDSDLSLRKAQNKAKDILNLSQSDLEDIMSADGDSLSQESVLAAEKKLDKRWLRKCEKILNSGEDFVHPLVNLLLHKVDERTEVIIKIPT
;
A
#
# COMPACT_ATOMS: atom_id res chain seq x y z
N MET A 1 3.21 -2.86 121.13
CA MET A 1 3.74 -1.65 121.78
C MET A 1 3.00 -1.46 123.09
N ASN A 2 3.69 -0.93 124.11
CA ASN A 2 3.21 -0.66 125.48
C ASN A 2 2.81 -1.94 126.27
N ILE A 3 3.39 -2.33 127.42
CA ILE A 3 4.04 -1.65 128.57
C ILE A 3 3.02 -1.04 129.55
N MET A 4 3.28 -1.29 130.85
CA MET A 4 2.51 -1.02 132.09
C MET A 4 1.59 -2.16 132.55
N SER A 5 1.51 -2.51 133.85
CA SER A 5 2.44 -2.27 134.98
C SER A 5 2.05 -3.18 136.17
N LEU A 6 2.96 -3.39 137.14
CA LEU A 6 2.70 -4.23 138.33
C LEU A 6 1.64 -3.64 139.27
N THR A 7 0.86 -4.52 139.91
CA THR A 7 0.53 -4.41 141.35
C THR A 7 0.60 -5.79 142.01
N PHE A 8 1.27 -5.85 143.15
CA PHE A 8 1.46 -7.05 143.98
C PHE A 8 0.54 -6.97 145.19
N SER A 9 -0.29 -8.00 145.42
CA SER A 9 -1.20 -8.09 146.58
C SER A 9 -1.09 -9.46 147.24
N GLN A 10 -0.09 -9.61 148.09
CA GLN A 10 0.14 -10.79 148.92
C GLN A 10 -0.58 -10.61 150.27
N SER A 11 -1.75 -11.21 150.47
CA SER A 11 -2.46 -11.17 151.76
C SER A 11 -3.44 -12.33 151.95
N ASN A 12 -3.32 -13.02 153.08
CA ASN A 12 -4.26 -14.00 153.64
C ASN A 12 -4.86 -15.04 152.68
N MET A 13 -4.03 -16.04 152.33
CA MET A 13 -4.49 -17.43 152.41
C MET A 13 -4.66 -17.81 153.90
N GLN A 14 -5.62 -17.19 154.57
CA GLN A 14 -6.22 -17.80 155.77
C GLN A 14 -7.23 -18.80 155.24
N ASP A 15 -6.91 -20.08 155.45
CA ASP A 15 -7.76 -21.20 155.02
C ASP A 15 -9.20 -20.95 155.51
N PRO A 16 -10.23 -21.02 154.64
CA PRO A 16 -11.61 -20.86 155.08
C PRO A 16 -11.95 -21.85 156.18
N ASP A 17 -11.36 -23.05 156.18
CA ASP A 17 -11.55 -24.04 157.25
C ASP A 17 -10.87 -23.61 158.55
N ILE A 18 -9.67 -22.99 158.52
CA ILE A 18 -9.05 -22.40 159.74
C ILE A 18 -9.91 -21.26 160.27
N THR A 19 -10.46 -20.42 159.40
CA THR A 19 -11.28 -19.27 159.79
C THR A 19 -12.64 -19.70 160.35
N LEU A 20 -13.23 -20.74 159.76
CA LEU A 20 -14.43 -21.41 160.24
C LEU A 20 -14.17 -22.12 161.58
N LEU A 21 -13.04 -22.82 161.73
CA LEU A 21 -12.64 -23.46 162.99
C LEU A 21 -12.37 -22.43 164.09
N ILE A 22 -11.75 -21.28 163.79
CA ILE A 22 -11.56 -20.19 164.76
C ILE A 22 -12.91 -19.62 165.21
N THR A 23 -13.82 -19.32 164.27
CA THR A 23 -15.15 -18.77 164.61
C THR A 23 -16.05 -19.79 165.32
N GLN A 24 -16.00 -21.08 164.94
CA GLN A 24 -16.65 -22.16 165.67
C GLN A 24 -16.07 -22.33 167.08
N ASN A 25 -14.75 -22.31 167.25
CA ASN A 25 -14.09 -22.44 168.56
C ASN A 25 -14.40 -21.22 169.45
N GLN A 26 -14.44 -20.00 168.91
CA GLN A 26 -14.92 -18.81 169.62
C GLN A 26 -16.40 -18.93 170.00
N THR A 27 -17.25 -19.47 169.13
CA THR A 27 -18.68 -19.69 169.41
C THR A 27 -18.85 -20.72 170.54
N LEU A 28 -18.18 -21.86 170.44
CA LEU A 28 -18.16 -22.90 171.47
C LEU A 28 -17.58 -22.39 172.80
N ALA A 29 -16.55 -21.54 172.77
CA ALA A 29 -16.01 -20.91 173.98
C ALA A 29 -17.00 -19.94 174.64
N ALA A 30 -17.76 -19.17 173.85
CA ALA A 30 -18.83 -18.32 174.35
C ALA A 30 -20.01 -19.13 174.92
N GLU A 31 -20.39 -20.23 174.28
CA GLU A 31 -21.41 -21.16 174.78
C GLU A 31 -20.96 -21.87 176.07
N LEU A 32 -19.69 -22.26 176.15
CA LEU A 32 -19.10 -22.89 177.35
C LEU A 32 -19.02 -21.87 178.51
N ALA A 33 -18.63 -20.62 178.25
CA ALA A 33 -18.66 -19.54 179.22
C ALA A 33 -20.09 -19.22 179.70
N GLN A 34 -21.09 -19.22 178.81
CA GLN A 34 -22.50 -19.07 179.16
C GLN A 34 -22.99 -20.25 180.01
N CYS A 35 -22.59 -21.48 179.70
CA CYS A 35 -22.89 -22.66 180.52
C CYS A 35 -22.21 -22.60 181.90
N GLN A 36 -21.00 -22.04 182.02
CA GLN A 36 -20.36 -21.78 183.31
C GLN A 36 -21.13 -20.71 184.11
N ALA A 37 -21.52 -19.60 183.48
CA ALA A 37 -22.31 -18.56 184.12
C ALA A 37 -23.66 -19.09 184.63
N ASP A 38 -24.37 -19.89 183.82
CA ASP A 38 -25.64 -20.50 184.23
C ASP A 38 -25.45 -21.59 185.31
N LYS A 39 -24.34 -22.34 185.30
CA LYS A 39 -23.96 -23.25 186.41
C LYS A 39 -23.75 -22.49 187.72
N GLU A 40 -22.94 -21.43 187.72
CA GLU A 40 -22.68 -20.64 188.93
C GLU A 40 -23.92 -19.88 189.40
N PHE A 41 -24.79 -19.44 188.48
CA PHE A 41 -26.11 -18.91 188.80
C PHE A 41 -26.97 -19.95 189.55
N VAL A 42 -27.11 -21.17 189.02
CA VAL A 42 -27.87 -22.25 189.68
C VAL A 42 -27.26 -22.63 191.03
N TRP A 43 -25.93 -22.67 191.13
CA TRP A 43 -25.22 -22.97 192.38
C TRP A 43 -25.41 -21.88 193.44
N SER A 44 -25.36 -20.61 193.04
CA SER A 44 -25.65 -19.45 193.90
C SER A 44 -27.11 -19.43 194.36
N LEU A 45 -28.04 -19.73 193.44
CA LEU A 45 -29.49 -19.83 193.72
C LEU A 45 -29.78 -20.96 194.73
N TRP A 46 -29.21 -22.14 194.51
CA TRP A 46 -29.30 -23.28 195.44
C TRP A 46 -28.74 -22.93 196.83
N LYS A 47 -27.59 -22.26 196.89
CA LYS A 47 -26.97 -21.83 198.14
C LYS A 47 -27.79 -20.77 198.89
N LYS A 48 -28.47 -19.84 198.18
CA LYS A 48 -29.45 -18.91 198.78
C LYS A 48 -30.67 -19.66 199.35
N LEU A 49 -31.21 -20.61 198.59
CA LEU A 49 -32.34 -21.46 199.01
C LEU A 49 -32.04 -22.35 200.22
N GLN A 50 -30.77 -22.62 200.51
CA GLN A 50 -30.34 -23.44 201.65
C GLN A 50 -30.13 -22.64 202.96
N ALA A 51 -30.31 -21.32 202.95
CA ALA A 51 -30.23 -20.50 204.16
C ALA A 51 -31.38 -20.80 205.14
N SER A 52 -31.16 -20.61 206.44
CA SER A 52 -32.12 -21.01 207.51
C SER A 52 -33.49 -20.31 207.46
N ASN A 53 -33.60 -19.21 206.72
CA ASN A 53 -34.85 -18.58 206.28
C ASN A 53 -34.61 -18.07 204.84
N PRO A 54 -35.01 -18.79 203.78
CA PRO A 54 -34.75 -18.39 202.41
C PRO A 54 -35.84 -17.45 201.86
N ASP A 55 -35.45 -16.33 201.26
CA ASP A 55 -36.39 -15.46 200.52
C ASP A 55 -36.66 -16.03 199.13
N LEU A 56 -37.87 -16.57 198.94
CA LEU A 56 -38.33 -17.13 197.68
C LEU A 56 -38.60 -16.05 196.61
N THR A 57 -38.87 -14.81 196.99
CA THR A 57 -39.19 -13.72 196.06
C THR A 57 -37.94 -13.21 195.36
N ASP A 58 -36.85 -13.01 196.10
CA ASP A 58 -35.52 -12.72 195.53
C ASP A 58 -35.04 -13.86 194.60
N ALA A 59 -35.22 -15.12 195.04
CA ALA A 59 -34.87 -16.29 194.23
C ALA A 59 -35.65 -16.36 192.90
N ILE A 60 -36.96 -16.11 192.90
CA ILE A 60 -37.79 -16.07 191.69
C ILE A 60 -37.42 -14.87 190.81
N GLY A 61 -37.22 -13.69 191.41
CA GLY A 61 -36.82 -12.47 190.70
C GLY A 61 -35.51 -12.64 189.92
N LEU A 62 -34.52 -13.30 190.52
CA LEU A 62 -33.25 -13.65 189.87
C LEU A 62 -33.46 -14.58 188.67
N VAL A 63 -34.33 -15.59 188.77
CA VAL A 63 -34.64 -16.50 187.66
C VAL A 63 -35.37 -15.77 186.53
N THR A 64 -36.37 -14.93 186.85
CA THR A 64 -37.10 -14.14 185.85
C THR A 64 -36.19 -13.14 185.13
N GLN A 65 -35.31 -12.45 185.86
CA GLN A 65 -34.30 -11.57 185.26
C GLN A 65 -33.33 -12.34 184.35
N ARG A 66 -32.88 -13.53 184.76
CA ARG A 66 -31.94 -14.34 183.97
C ARG A 66 -32.57 -14.91 182.69
N GLU A 67 -33.84 -15.30 182.71
CA GLU A 67 -34.54 -15.71 181.48
C GLU A 67 -34.89 -14.50 180.58
N LYS A 68 -35.18 -13.32 181.16
CA LYS A 68 -35.34 -12.08 180.40
C LYS A 68 -34.06 -11.73 179.61
N GLU A 69 -32.89 -11.79 180.26
CA GLU A 69 -31.59 -11.60 179.61
C GLU A 69 -31.38 -12.57 178.44
N LYS A 70 -31.83 -13.83 178.58
CA LYS A 70 -31.77 -14.83 177.50
C LYS A 70 -32.72 -14.53 176.34
N SER A 71 -33.91 -13.97 176.58
CA SER A 71 -34.77 -13.49 175.48
C SER A 71 -34.17 -12.27 174.78
N GLU A 72 -33.72 -11.25 175.52
CA GLU A 72 -33.12 -10.04 174.93
C GLU A 72 -31.83 -10.37 174.14
N THR A 73 -31.07 -11.39 174.57
CA THR A 73 -29.91 -11.92 173.81
C THR A 73 -30.31 -12.64 172.53
N LYS A 74 -31.44 -13.36 172.51
CA LYS A 74 -31.97 -14.00 171.28
C LYS A 74 -32.48 -12.94 170.30
N ASP A 75 -33.25 -11.97 170.78
CA ASP A 75 -33.82 -10.92 169.93
C ASP A 75 -32.73 -10.05 169.32
N ARG A 76 -31.67 -9.72 170.07
CA ARG A 76 -30.48 -9.04 169.53
C ARG A 76 -29.82 -9.85 168.40
N LYS A 77 -29.64 -11.16 168.57
CA LYS A 77 -29.11 -12.04 167.50
C LYS A 77 -30.04 -12.12 166.28
N VAL A 78 -31.36 -12.09 166.47
CA VAL A 78 -32.32 -12.06 165.35
C VAL A 78 -32.21 -10.75 164.57
N LEU A 79 -32.11 -9.60 165.25
CA LEU A 79 -31.91 -8.30 164.60
C LEU A 79 -30.56 -8.22 163.86
N GLU A 80 -29.48 -8.73 164.45
CA GLU A 80 -28.16 -8.84 163.82
C GLU A 80 -28.21 -9.73 162.56
N ILE A 81 -28.91 -10.86 162.61
CA ILE A 81 -29.12 -11.74 161.44
C ILE A 81 -29.99 -11.09 160.36
N ILE A 82 -30.94 -10.22 160.72
CA ILE A 82 -31.74 -9.45 159.76
C ILE A 82 -30.86 -8.38 159.11
N GLN A 83 -30.13 -7.58 159.89
CA GLN A 83 -29.24 -6.55 159.35
C GLN A 83 -28.21 -7.13 158.37
N VAL A 84 -27.52 -8.21 158.75
CA VAL A 84 -26.55 -8.90 157.87
C VAL A 84 -27.21 -9.47 156.60
N LYS A 85 -28.52 -9.79 156.63
CA LYS A 85 -29.26 -10.20 155.43
C LYS A 85 -29.67 -9.03 154.56
N ASP A 86 -30.06 -7.90 155.16
CA ASP A 86 -30.44 -6.69 154.42
C ASP A 86 -29.19 -6.06 153.76
N ASP A 87 -28.07 -5.98 154.47
CA ASP A 87 -26.75 -5.62 153.93
C ASP A 87 -26.39 -6.53 152.73
N ARG A 88 -26.58 -7.85 152.87
CA ARG A 88 -26.31 -8.82 151.82
C ARG A 88 -27.29 -8.74 150.64
N ILE A 89 -28.53 -8.30 150.87
CA ILE A 89 -29.50 -8.02 149.81
C ILE A 89 -29.07 -6.75 149.05
N GLU A 90 -28.57 -5.72 149.72
CA GLU A 90 -28.03 -4.52 149.07
C GLU A 90 -26.79 -4.85 148.23
N GLU A 91 -25.85 -5.66 148.74
CA GLU A 91 -24.72 -6.16 147.94
C GLU A 91 -25.18 -6.87 146.66
N LEU A 92 -26.18 -7.75 146.75
CA LEU A 92 -26.71 -8.47 145.59
C LEU A 92 -27.43 -7.54 144.60
N GLN A 93 -28.17 -6.54 145.08
CA GLN A 93 -28.77 -5.50 144.21
C GLN A 93 -27.70 -4.64 143.52
N ASN A 94 -26.65 -4.26 144.25
CA ASN A 94 -25.49 -3.52 143.73
C ASN A 94 -24.66 -4.34 142.72
N ILE A 95 -24.68 -5.68 142.80
CA ILE A 95 -24.08 -6.57 141.78
C ILE A 95 -25.00 -6.67 140.55
N VAL A 96 -26.30 -6.89 140.75
CA VAL A 96 -27.27 -7.05 139.65
C VAL A 96 -27.41 -5.77 138.82
N THR A 97 -27.38 -4.60 139.45
CA THR A 97 -27.41 -3.29 138.75
C THR A 97 -26.15 -3.08 137.90
N LYS A 98 -24.95 -3.32 138.44
CA LYS A 98 -23.70 -3.27 137.67
C LYS A 98 -23.69 -4.25 136.50
N GLN A 99 -24.17 -5.47 136.70
CA GLN A 99 -24.32 -6.46 135.62
C GLN A 99 -25.31 -5.98 134.54
N ALA A 100 -26.41 -5.32 134.92
CA ALA A 100 -27.35 -4.73 133.96
C ALA A 100 -26.73 -3.55 133.18
N GLU A 101 -25.91 -2.71 133.82
CA GLU A 101 -25.16 -1.63 133.17
C GLU A 101 -24.09 -2.17 132.20
N GLU A 102 -23.35 -3.21 132.60
CA GLU A 102 -22.38 -3.90 131.74
C GLU A 102 -23.06 -4.54 130.51
N ILE A 103 -24.17 -5.26 130.72
CA ILE A 103 -24.98 -5.84 129.65
C ILE A 103 -25.50 -4.73 128.71
N SER A 104 -25.99 -3.61 129.25
CA SER A 104 -26.44 -2.45 128.46
C SER A 104 -25.30 -1.85 127.63
N SER A 105 -24.10 -1.68 128.22
CA SER A 105 -22.90 -1.22 127.51
C SER A 105 -22.49 -2.16 126.38
N VAL A 106 -22.53 -3.48 126.61
CA VAL A 106 -22.22 -4.51 125.61
C VAL A 106 -23.27 -4.55 124.50
N LEU A 107 -24.56 -4.41 124.83
CA LEU A 107 -25.64 -4.33 123.83
C LEU A 107 -25.55 -3.07 122.97
N SER A 108 -25.25 -1.91 123.57
CA SER A 108 -25.00 -0.65 122.84
C SER A 108 -23.84 -0.80 121.86
N LYS A 109 -22.69 -1.32 122.31
CA LYS A 109 -21.52 -1.62 121.46
C LYS A 109 -21.86 -2.65 120.36
N LYS A 110 -22.68 -3.66 120.65
CA LYS A 110 -23.16 -4.63 119.66
C LYS A 110 -23.99 -3.96 118.57
N VAL A 111 -24.92 -3.05 118.94
CA VAL A 111 -25.71 -2.28 117.96
C VAL A 111 -24.80 -1.43 117.08
N GLU A 112 -23.89 -0.63 117.67
CA GLU A 112 -22.90 0.14 116.92
C GLU A 112 -22.10 -0.70 115.92
N LEU A 113 -21.64 -1.88 116.34
CA LEU A 113 -20.88 -2.79 115.48
C LEU A 113 -21.75 -3.39 114.36
N THR A 114 -23.01 -3.75 114.63
CA THR A 114 -23.93 -4.19 113.57
C THR A 114 -24.25 -3.09 112.58
N GLU A 115 -24.39 -1.83 113.00
CA GLU A 115 -24.56 -0.72 112.06
C GLU A 115 -23.30 -0.44 111.25
N LYS A 116 -22.11 -0.50 111.87
CA LYS A 116 -20.82 -0.33 111.15
C LYS A 116 -20.64 -1.44 110.10
N LEU A 117 -20.99 -2.68 110.44
CA LEU A 117 -20.99 -3.82 109.52
C LEU A 117 -22.02 -3.62 108.39
N ALA A 118 -23.24 -3.17 108.68
CA ALA A 118 -24.26 -2.89 107.65
C ALA A 118 -23.84 -1.75 106.71
N ARG A 119 -23.22 -0.68 107.22
CA ARG A 119 -22.62 0.40 106.40
C ARG A 119 -21.54 -0.14 105.47
N GLN A 120 -20.66 -1.01 105.98
CA GLN A 120 -19.61 -1.66 105.18
C GLN A 120 -20.17 -2.66 104.17
N GLN A 121 -21.26 -3.38 104.46
CA GLN A 121 -21.96 -4.22 103.48
C GLN A 121 -22.49 -3.38 102.32
N LEU A 122 -23.23 -2.30 102.62
CA LEU A 122 -23.77 -1.39 101.62
C LEU A 122 -22.67 -0.71 100.79
N GLU A 123 -21.53 -0.37 101.40
CA GLU A 123 -20.36 0.16 100.67
C GLU A 123 -19.73 -0.89 99.73
N ASN A 124 -19.58 -2.13 100.18
CA ASN A 124 -19.10 -3.24 99.33
C ASN A 124 -20.06 -3.55 98.17
N GLU A 125 -21.38 -3.52 98.41
CA GLU A 125 -22.41 -3.66 97.37
C GLU A 125 -22.30 -2.53 96.33
N ASN A 126 -22.21 -1.28 96.78
CA ASN A 126 -22.00 -0.12 95.91
C ASN A 126 -20.68 -0.18 95.11
N LEU A 127 -19.61 -0.72 95.70
CA LEU A 127 -18.33 -0.93 95.01
C LEU A 127 -18.43 -2.08 93.99
N HIS A 128 -19.15 -3.15 94.31
CA HIS A 128 -19.37 -4.27 93.40
C HIS A 128 -20.24 -3.86 92.20
N GLU A 129 -21.31 -3.09 92.40
CA GLU A 129 -22.10 -2.50 91.29
C GLU A 129 -21.25 -1.61 90.39
N LYS A 130 -20.38 -0.76 90.96
CA LYS A 130 -19.44 0.08 90.18
C LYS A 130 -18.43 -0.75 89.39
N LEU A 131 -17.89 -1.82 89.98
CA LEU A 131 -16.99 -2.75 89.28
C LEU A 131 -17.71 -3.45 88.12
N ASN A 132 -18.93 -3.96 88.35
CA ASN A 132 -19.73 -4.63 87.32
C ASN A 132 -20.11 -3.66 86.18
N LEU A 133 -20.39 -2.38 86.49
CA LEU A 133 -20.63 -1.34 85.49
C LEU A 133 -19.37 -1.01 84.68
N LEU A 134 -18.21 -0.89 85.32
CA LEU A 134 -16.93 -0.65 84.65
C LEU A 134 -16.51 -1.85 83.80
N GLU A 135 -16.74 -3.09 84.25
CA GLU A 135 -16.52 -4.30 83.46
C GLU A 135 -17.47 -4.34 82.24
N HIS A 136 -18.73 -3.94 82.39
CA HIS A 136 -19.66 -3.84 81.26
C HIS A 136 -19.22 -2.76 80.25
N GLN A 137 -18.74 -1.60 80.73
CA GLN A 137 -18.19 -0.55 79.88
C GLN A 137 -16.94 -1.04 79.12
N MET A 138 -15.95 -1.60 79.83
CA MET A 138 -14.73 -2.16 79.23
C MET A 138 -15.04 -3.27 78.20
N THR A 139 -15.93 -4.20 78.53
CA THR A 139 -16.34 -5.26 77.58
C THR A 139 -17.22 -4.74 76.43
N SER A 140 -17.76 -3.52 76.51
CA SER A 140 -18.43 -2.83 75.40
C SER A 140 -17.43 -2.11 74.48
N GLU A 141 -16.42 -1.42 75.04
CA GLU A 141 -15.38 -0.78 74.23
C GLU A 141 -14.50 -1.82 73.51
N VAL A 142 -14.11 -2.91 74.20
CA VAL A 142 -13.36 -4.04 73.60
C VAL A 142 -14.16 -4.73 72.49
N LYS A 143 -15.50 -4.63 72.46
CA LYS A 143 -16.32 -5.09 71.32
C LYS A 143 -16.24 -4.09 70.16
N LYS A 144 -16.44 -2.79 70.41
CA LYS A 144 -16.32 -1.75 69.38
C LYS A 144 -14.94 -1.73 68.73
N GLU A 145 -13.89 -1.91 69.53
CA GLU A 145 -12.51 -2.00 69.06
C GLU A 145 -12.33 -3.20 68.12
N LYS A 146 -12.81 -4.39 68.50
CA LYS A 146 -12.79 -5.59 67.64
C LYS A 146 -13.65 -5.46 66.38
N ASP A 147 -14.82 -4.83 66.47
CA ASP A 147 -15.66 -4.54 65.31
C ASP A 147 -14.92 -3.60 64.34
N LEU A 148 -14.26 -2.56 64.87
CA LEU A 148 -13.40 -1.64 64.09
C LEU A 148 -12.20 -2.38 63.48
N GLU A 149 -11.44 -3.16 64.26
CA GLU A 149 -10.35 -4.02 63.76
C GLU A 149 -10.82 -4.92 62.62
N GLU A 150 -12.00 -5.56 62.73
CA GLU A 150 -12.52 -6.42 61.67
C GLU A 150 -12.92 -5.61 60.42
N THR A 151 -13.42 -4.37 60.56
CA THR A 151 -13.62 -3.48 59.40
C THR A 151 -12.29 -3.04 58.77
N TYR A 152 -11.28 -2.67 59.55
CA TYR A 152 -9.95 -2.36 59.02
C TYR A 152 -9.32 -3.56 58.32
N ARG A 153 -9.44 -4.76 58.88
CA ARG A 153 -8.97 -6.00 58.25
C ARG A 153 -9.68 -6.27 56.92
N LYS A 154 -11.01 -6.12 56.87
CA LYS A 154 -11.81 -6.25 55.63
C LYS A 154 -11.42 -5.21 54.56
N ASN A 155 -11.13 -3.98 54.98
CA ASN A 155 -10.70 -2.91 54.09
C ASN A 155 -9.30 -3.16 53.54
N LEU A 156 -8.34 -3.57 54.38
CA LEU A 156 -7.00 -4.00 53.96
C LEU A 156 -7.09 -5.19 53.00
N GLU A 157 -7.88 -6.21 53.34
CA GLU A 157 -8.19 -7.34 52.48
C GLU A 157 -8.82 -6.95 51.12
N SER A 158 -9.50 -5.80 51.00
CA SER A 158 -10.00 -5.28 49.70
C SER A 158 -8.88 -4.58 48.94
N LEU A 159 -8.16 -3.68 49.61
CA LEU A 159 -7.04 -2.92 49.03
C LEU A 159 -5.91 -3.84 48.55
N GLU A 160 -5.66 -4.97 49.21
CA GLU A 160 -4.72 -5.99 48.74
C GLU A 160 -5.20 -6.72 47.47
N LYS A 161 -6.51 -7.02 47.37
CA LYS A 161 -7.11 -7.61 46.17
C LYS A 161 -7.05 -6.61 45.00
N GLU A 162 -7.39 -5.35 45.24
CA GLU A 162 -7.28 -4.26 44.26
C GLU A 162 -5.83 -4.02 43.83
N LYS A 163 -4.88 -3.97 44.77
CA LYS A 163 -3.44 -3.90 44.50
C LYS A 163 -2.96 -5.07 43.65
N PHE A 164 -3.42 -6.29 43.93
CA PHE A 164 -3.08 -7.48 43.14
C PHE A 164 -3.69 -7.42 41.73
N GLU A 165 -4.95 -6.99 41.58
CA GLU A 165 -5.59 -6.84 40.27
C GLU A 165 -4.96 -5.72 39.43
N LEU A 166 -4.59 -4.60 40.04
CA LEU A 166 -3.84 -3.51 39.41
C LEU A 166 -2.43 -3.96 39.01
N THR A 167 -1.70 -4.68 39.88
CA THR A 167 -0.39 -5.28 39.55
C THR A 167 -0.52 -6.24 38.37
N ARG A 168 -1.56 -7.09 38.36
CA ARG A 168 -1.88 -8.00 37.25
C ARG A 168 -2.36 -7.26 35.99
N LYS A 169 -2.89 -6.03 36.10
CA LYS A 169 -3.24 -5.17 34.96
C LYS A 169 -1.98 -4.53 34.37
N VAL A 170 -1.08 -3.99 35.21
CA VAL A 170 0.23 -3.48 34.81
C VAL A 170 1.05 -4.55 34.11
N ALA A 171 1.21 -5.74 34.72
CA ALA A 171 1.96 -6.85 34.12
C ALA A 171 1.41 -7.31 32.75
N ARG A 172 0.09 -7.22 32.53
CA ARG A 172 -0.52 -7.45 31.20
C ARG A 172 -0.17 -6.34 30.23
N LEU A 173 -0.37 -5.07 30.62
CA LEU A 173 -0.06 -3.93 29.77
C LEU A 173 1.42 -3.86 29.38
N THR A 174 2.35 -4.27 30.25
CA THR A 174 3.78 -4.40 29.91
C THR A 174 3.99 -5.48 28.85
N ALA A 175 3.38 -6.67 29.02
CA ALA A 175 3.49 -7.75 28.04
C ALA A 175 2.86 -7.38 26.68
N ASP A 176 1.69 -6.74 26.68
CA ASP A 176 1.01 -6.25 25.48
C ASP A 176 1.85 -5.18 24.76
N LEU A 177 2.52 -4.30 25.53
CA LEU A 177 3.43 -3.28 25.03
C LEU A 177 4.74 -3.86 24.45
N ASP A 178 5.28 -4.93 25.04
CA ASP A 178 6.45 -5.63 24.50
C ASP A 178 6.12 -6.47 23.26
N ILE A 179 4.90 -7.05 23.20
CA ILE A 179 4.36 -7.64 21.97
C ILE A 179 4.26 -6.55 20.89
N ALA A 180 3.67 -5.40 21.18
CA ALA A 180 3.55 -4.29 20.22
C ALA A 180 4.92 -3.74 19.75
N LYS A 181 5.93 -3.68 20.62
CA LYS A 181 7.33 -3.40 20.22
C LYS A 181 7.84 -4.46 19.23
N SER A 182 7.64 -5.74 19.52
CA SER A 182 8.09 -6.84 18.65
C SER A 182 7.41 -6.80 17.28
N GLU A 183 6.10 -6.54 17.23
CA GLU A 183 5.35 -6.37 15.99
C GLU A 183 5.81 -5.15 15.20
N ARG A 184 6.08 -4.01 15.88
CA ARG A 184 6.66 -2.81 15.25
C ARG A 184 8.03 -3.08 14.64
N THR A 185 8.93 -3.79 15.32
CA THR A 185 10.24 -4.14 14.76
C THR A 185 10.14 -5.13 13.59
N TYR A 186 9.22 -6.09 13.65
CA TYR A 186 8.92 -6.98 12.53
C TYR A 186 8.36 -6.21 11.32
N ALA A 187 7.45 -5.26 11.55
CA ALA A 187 6.88 -4.40 10.52
C ALA A 187 7.94 -3.51 9.86
N LEU A 188 8.83 -2.88 10.63
CA LEU A 188 9.95 -2.08 10.11
C LEU A 188 10.95 -2.92 9.30
N ASN A 189 11.30 -4.13 9.77
CA ASN A 189 12.15 -5.04 9.00
C ASN A 189 11.48 -5.48 7.69
N ARG A 190 10.17 -5.75 7.71
CA ARG A 190 9.38 -6.06 6.50
C ARG A 190 9.29 -4.87 5.55
N GLN A 191 9.12 -3.65 6.06
CA GLN A 191 9.14 -2.41 5.29
C GLN A 191 10.48 -2.25 4.58
N LYS A 192 11.61 -2.35 5.30
CA LYS A 192 12.95 -2.25 4.72
C LYS A 192 13.20 -3.28 3.60
N ILE A 193 12.77 -4.53 3.78
CA ILE A 193 12.87 -5.57 2.72
C ILE A 193 12.02 -5.20 1.48
N LEU A 194 10.85 -4.57 1.67
CA LEU A 194 10.02 -4.10 0.57
C LEU A 194 10.63 -2.87 -0.12
N GLU A 195 11.21 -1.92 0.62
CA GLU A 195 11.93 -0.76 0.10
C GLU A 195 13.17 -1.19 -0.72
N GLU A 196 13.96 -2.14 -0.22
CA GLU A 196 15.08 -2.73 -0.95
C GLU A 196 14.61 -3.45 -2.23
N ARG A 197 13.45 -4.13 -2.21
CA ARG A 197 12.90 -4.76 -3.41
C ARG A 197 12.32 -3.74 -4.40
N ILE A 198 11.67 -2.68 -3.93
CA ILE A 198 11.19 -1.56 -4.75
C ILE A 198 12.38 -0.89 -5.44
N LYS A 199 13.42 -0.51 -4.69
CA LYS A 199 14.66 0.07 -5.23
C LYS A 199 15.37 -0.84 -6.25
N THR A 200 15.27 -2.15 -6.07
CA THR A 200 15.76 -3.12 -7.05
C THR A 200 14.91 -3.10 -8.33
N LEU A 201 13.57 -3.07 -8.20
CA LEU A 201 12.64 -2.99 -9.34
C LEU A 201 12.72 -1.65 -10.09
N GLU A 202 12.86 -0.53 -9.39
CA GLU A 202 13.10 0.80 -9.97
C GLU A 202 14.38 0.80 -10.80
N LYS A 203 15.45 0.17 -10.31
CA LYS A 203 16.66 -0.05 -11.09
C LYS A 203 16.43 -1.00 -12.27
N GLU A 204 15.74 -2.13 -12.08
CA GLU A 204 15.41 -3.05 -13.18
C GLU A 204 14.62 -2.34 -14.29
N VAL A 205 13.69 -1.44 -13.95
CA VAL A 205 12.93 -0.60 -14.90
C VAL A 205 13.83 0.44 -15.57
N SER A 206 14.68 1.15 -14.80
CA SER A 206 15.63 2.13 -15.35
C SER A 206 16.61 1.49 -16.33
N ASP A 207 17.20 0.36 -15.94
CA ASP A 207 18.08 -0.48 -16.77
C ASP A 207 17.37 -1.01 -18.04
N LYS A 208 16.03 -1.07 -18.06
CA LYS A 208 15.22 -1.44 -19.23
C LYS A 208 14.84 -0.24 -20.09
N MET A 209 14.55 0.90 -19.48
CA MET A 209 14.30 2.16 -20.19
C MET A 209 15.53 2.61 -20.98
N CYS A 210 16.73 2.58 -20.40
CA CYS A 210 17.96 2.88 -21.14
C CYS A 210 18.12 1.96 -22.36
N LYS A 211 17.92 0.64 -22.18
CA LYS A 211 18.01 -0.34 -23.28
C LYS A 211 16.92 -0.18 -24.33
N PHE A 212 15.75 0.37 -23.97
CA PHE A 212 14.72 0.73 -24.92
C PHE A 212 15.12 1.99 -25.71
N GLN A 213 15.73 2.98 -25.05
CA GLN A 213 16.26 4.18 -25.69
C GLN A 213 17.43 3.85 -26.65
N ASP A 214 18.34 2.95 -26.25
CA ASP A 214 19.39 2.41 -27.12
C ASP A 214 18.80 1.77 -28.40
N LEU A 215 17.71 0.99 -28.25
CA LEU A 215 17.02 0.35 -29.37
C LEU A 215 16.23 1.33 -30.25
N VAL A 216 15.66 2.40 -29.66
CA VAL A 216 15.04 3.50 -30.42
C VAL A 216 16.10 4.20 -31.26
N GLN A 217 17.28 4.49 -30.70
CA GLN A 217 18.40 5.07 -31.45
C GLN A 217 18.88 4.14 -32.58
N GLU A 218 19.00 2.83 -32.34
CA GLU A 218 19.35 1.87 -33.40
C GLU A 218 18.29 1.81 -34.52
N VAL A 219 17.00 1.98 -34.20
CA VAL A 219 15.91 2.08 -35.18
C VAL A 219 15.93 3.41 -35.94
N GLU A 220 16.22 4.54 -35.29
CA GLU A 220 16.41 5.84 -35.94
C GLU A 220 17.60 5.80 -36.90
N ASP A 221 18.76 5.32 -36.44
CA ASP A 221 19.96 5.13 -37.26
C ASP A 221 19.71 4.17 -38.43
N SER A 222 18.86 3.16 -38.25
CA SER A 222 18.42 2.24 -39.31
C SER A 222 17.51 2.94 -40.32
N THR A 223 16.59 3.77 -39.85
CA THR A 223 15.68 4.58 -40.68
C THR A 223 16.45 5.59 -41.52
N VAL A 224 17.39 6.34 -40.93
CA VAL A 224 18.28 7.28 -41.65
C VAL A 224 19.11 6.56 -42.73
N ARG A 225 19.60 5.34 -42.43
CA ARG A 225 20.29 4.50 -43.44
C ARG A 225 19.34 4.06 -44.57
N LEU A 226 18.10 3.66 -44.26
CA LEU A 226 17.10 3.32 -45.27
C LEU A 226 16.76 4.51 -46.17
N THR A 227 16.44 5.68 -45.61
CA THR A 227 16.15 6.90 -46.39
C THR A 227 17.33 7.31 -47.29
N ARG A 228 18.57 7.08 -46.84
CA ARG A 228 19.76 7.27 -47.69
C ARG A 228 19.82 6.27 -48.86
N TYR A 229 19.52 4.99 -48.63
CA TYR A 229 19.44 4.00 -49.71
C TYR A 229 18.27 4.25 -50.66
N GLU A 230 17.12 4.70 -50.17
CA GLU A 230 15.97 5.12 -50.98
C GLU A 230 16.32 6.32 -51.87
N SER A 231 17.00 7.33 -51.32
CA SER A 231 17.50 8.49 -52.07
C SER A 231 18.47 8.08 -53.19
N VAL A 232 19.45 7.22 -52.90
CA VAL A 232 20.40 6.68 -53.90
C VAL A 232 19.66 5.86 -54.97
N THR A 233 18.73 4.98 -54.57
CA THR A 233 17.94 4.17 -55.50
C THR A 233 17.03 5.04 -56.37
N SER A 234 16.46 6.11 -55.81
CA SER A 234 15.65 7.10 -56.52
C SER A 234 16.49 7.85 -57.56
N GLN A 235 17.72 8.22 -57.23
CA GLN A 235 18.63 8.84 -58.20
C GLN A 235 19.03 7.86 -59.32
N GLN A 236 19.43 6.63 -58.98
CA GLN A 236 19.77 5.60 -59.97
C GLN A 236 18.61 5.29 -60.93
N ARG A 237 17.34 5.39 -60.49
CA ARG A 237 16.18 5.31 -61.39
C ARG A 237 16.13 6.47 -62.37
N ARG A 238 16.29 7.73 -61.91
CA ARG A 238 16.35 8.91 -62.81
C ARG A 238 17.48 8.80 -63.83
N ASP A 239 18.65 8.33 -63.39
CA ASP A 239 19.83 8.14 -64.25
C ASP A 239 19.56 7.05 -65.32
N LEU A 240 18.89 5.96 -64.94
CA LEU A 240 18.46 4.91 -65.89
C LEU A 240 17.36 5.40 -66.83
N ASP A 241 16.37 6.16 -66.35
CA ASP A 241 15.31 6.73 -67.19
C ASP A 241 15.89 7.72 -68.23
N PHE A 242 16.87 8.53 -67.82
CA PHE A 242 17.64 9.39 -68.73
C PHE A 242 18.43 8.58 -69.77
N LYS A 243 19.15 7.53 -69.35
CA LYS A 243 19.89 6.65 -70.27
C LYS A 243 18.97 5.88 -71.22
N ASN A 244 17.79 5.47 -70.77
CA ASN A 244 16.75 4.89 -71.62
C ASN A 244 16.24 5.90 -72.65
N GLN A 245 16.07 7.17 -72.26
CA GLN A 245 15.64 8.22 -73.17
C GLN A 245 16.70 8.57 -74.23
N GLU A 246 17.99 8.55 -73.89
CA GLU A 246 19.10 8.65 -74.85
C GLU A 246 19.10 7.45 -75.82
N LEU A 247 19.02 6.22 -75.30
CA LEU A 247 18.97 5.00 -76.13
C LEU A 247 17.78 5.01 -77.10
N GLU A 248 16.62 5.51 -76.68
CA GLU A 248 15.45 5.64 -77.54
C GLU A 248 15.56 6.78 -78.57
N ASN A 249 16.45 7.74 -78.37
CA ASN A 249 16.79 8.73 -79.40
C ASN A 249 17.79 8.14 -80.42
N VAL A 250 18.85 7.48 -79.95
CA VAL A 250 19.80 6.76 -80.82
C VAL A 250 19.11 5.69 -81.67
N ARG A 251 18.06 5.03 -81.15
CA ARG A 251 17.22 4.10 -81.94
C ARG A 251 16.43 4.79 -83.07
N LYS A 252 15.99 6.04 -82.88
CA LYS A 252 15.31 6.81 -83.94
C LYS A 252 16.31 7.25 -84.99
N GLU A 253 17.45 7.80 -84.58
CA GLU A 253 18.57 8.17 -85.47
C GLU A 253 19.03 6.97 -86.32
N LEU A 254 19.24 5.80 -85.69
CA LEU A 254 19.59 4.57 -86.40
C LEU A 254 18.49 4.11 -87.38
N LYS A 255 17.21 4.26 -87.01
CA LYS A 255 16.08 3.94 -87.89
C LYS A 255 15.98 4.91 -89.06
N GLU A 256 16.21 6.20 -88.85
CA GLU A 256 16.20 7.24 -89.88
C GLU A 256 17.36 7.04 -90.86
N LEU A 257 18.57 6.73 -90.35
CA LEU A 257 19.73 6.33 -91.17
C LEU A 257 19.46 5.05 -91.98
N TRP A 258 18.80 4.05 -91.39
CA TRP A 258 18.43 2.82 -92.09
C TRP A 258 17.38 3.07 -93.19
N MET A 259 16.38 3.90 -92.94
CA MET A 259 15.40 4.32 -93.95
C MET A 259 16.07 5.08 -95.10
N ALA A 260 16.98 6.00 -94.80
CA ALA A 260 17.74 6.75 -95.81
C ALA A 260 18.70 5.85 -96.61
N HIS A 261 19.33 4.87 -95.97
CA HIS A 261 20.15 3.87 -96.65
C HIS A 261 19.32 3.02 -97.61
N ASN A 262 18.16 2.52 -97.18
CA ASN A 262 17.25 1.77 -98.05
C ASN A 262 16.78 2.61 -99.26
N GLN A 263 16.43 3.88 -99.05
CA GLN A 263 16.07 4.80 -100.14
C GLN A 263 17.23 4.99 -101.14
N LEU A 264 18.46 5.16 -100.64
CA LEU A 264 19.66 5.24 -101.49
C LEU A 264 19.91 3.93 -102.25
N THR A 265 19.68 2.77 -101.63
CA THR A 265 19.75 1.45 -102.29
C THR A 265 18.66 1.30 -103.35
N GLU A 266 17.44 1.76 -103.10
CA GLU A 266 16.35 1.75 -104.08
C GLU A 266 16.68 2.65 -105.28
N HIS A 267 17.17 3.87 -105.05
CA HIS A 267 17.66 4.76 -106.09
C HIS A 267 18.84 4.17 -106.87
N SER A 268 19.76 3.46 -106.21
CA SER A 268 20.84 2.72 -106.89
C SER A 268 20.31 1.58 -107.75
N GLY A 269 19.21 0.92 -107.35
CA GLY A 269 18.50 -0.08 -108.16
C GLY A 269 17.84 0.56 -109.39
N GLN A 270 17.11 1.65 -109.19
CA GLN A 270 16.49 2.46 -110.26
C GLN A 270 17.54 2.93 -111.29
N GLN A 271 18.72 3.36 -110.83
CA GLN A 271 19.86 3.70 -111.70
C GLN A 271 20.40 2.48 -112.47
N ALA A 272 20.55 1.32 -111.82
CA ALA A 272 21.02 0.11 -112.48
C ALA A 272 20.05 -0.39 -113.56
N ASP A 273 18.73 -0.30 -113.33
CA ASP A 273 17.73 -0.67 -114.33
C ASP A 273 17.63 0.36 -115.47
N LEU A 274 17.81 1.65 -115.21
CA LEU A 274 17.97 2.66 -116.27
C LEU A 274 19.20 2.38 -117.14
N ILE A 275 20.33 2.01 -116.53
CA ILE A 275 21.55 1.61 -117.26
C ILE A 275 21.28 0.37 -118.14
N ARG A 276 20.55 -0.63 -117.63
CA ARG A 276 20.13 -1.81 -118.43
C ARG A 276 19.23 -1.42 -119.61
N GLN A 277 18.27 -0.52 -119.40
CA GLN A 277 17.40 -0.03 -120.48
C GLN A 277 18.20 0.71 -121.56
N LEU A 278 19.13 1.58 -121.17
CA LEU A 278 20.03 2.27 -122.10
C LEU A 278 20.94 1.29 -122.85
N GLN A 279 21.48 0.26 -122.19
CA GLN A 279 22.27 -0.80 -122.82
C GLN A 279 21.46 -1.63 -123.82
N SER A 280 20.22 -2.00 -123.49
CA SER A 280 19.32 -2.71 -124.42
C SER A 280 19.01 -1.83 -125.64
N LEU A 281 18.64 -0.57 -125.42
CA LEU A 281 18.34 0.38 -126.51
C LEU A 281 19.56 0.62 -127.41
N GLN A 282 20.76 0.69 -126.83
CA GLN A 282 22.03 0.77 -127.58
C GLN A 282 22.27 -0.50 -128.41
N GLN A 283 22.03 -1.68 -127.85
CA GLN A 283 22.17 -2.96 -128.55
C GLN A 283 21.15 -3.12 -129.70
N ASP A 284 19.90 -2.73 -129.48
CA ASP A 284 18.87 -2.71 -130.52
C ASP A 284 19.17 -1.68 -131.62
N THR A 285 19.73 -0.51 -131.26
CA THR A 285 20.20 0.49 -132.23
C THR A 285 21.36 -0.04 -133.07
N GLN A 286 22.37 -0.69 -132.46
CA GLN A 286 23.46 -1.34 -133.19
C GLN A 286 22.97 -2.46 -134.10
N LYS A 287 21.99 -3.25 -133.64
CA LYS A 287 21.36 -4.32 -134.44
C LYS A 287 20.56 -3.75 -135.62
N MET A 288 19.87 -2.64 -135.42
CA MET A 288 19.14 -1.93 -136.48
C MET A 288 20.10 -1.36 -137.53
N LEU A 289 21.19 -0.70 -137.11
CA LEU A 289 22.25 -0.23 -138.00
C LEU A 289 22.87 -1.38 -138.79
N LYS A 290 23.22 -2.48 -138.13
CA LYS A 290 23.77 -3.66 -138.81
C LYS A 290 22.79 -4.28 -139.82
N ASN A 291 21.49 -4.35 -139.49
CA ASN A 291 20.49 -4.79 -140.46
C ASN A 291 20.40 -3.87 -141.69
N GLN A 292 20.67 -2.56 -141.54
CA GLN A 292 20.78 -1.63 -142.67
C GLN A 292 22.08 -1.84 -143.45
N GLU A 293 23.23 -2.04 -142.79
CA GLU A 293 24.50 -2.37 -143.43
C GLU A 293 24.41 -3.67 -144.25
N ASP A 294 23.77 -4.71 -143.70
CA ASP A 294 23.50 -5.97 -144.39
C ASP A 294 22.55 -5.76 -145.58
N ALA A 295 21.49 -4.93 -145.44
CA ALA A 295 20.57 -4.60 -146.53
C ALA A 295 21.22 -3.80 -147.68
N PHE A 296 22.02 -2.77 -147.37
CA PHE A 296 22.82 -2.04 -148.36
C PHE A 296 23.87 -2.94 -149.02
N SER A 297 24.41 -3.93 -148.29
CA SER A 297 25.32 -4.94 -148.87
C SER A 297 24.59 -5.86 -149.85
N MET A 298 23.34 -6.24 -149.57
CA MET A 298 22.48 -6.99 -150.50
C MET A 298 22.10 -6.16 -151.74
N GLU A 299 21.78 -4.87 -151.57
CA GLU A 299 21.50 -3.97 -152.71
C GLU A 299 22.75 -3.77 -153.58
N ASN A 300 23.91 -3.48 -152.98
CA ASN A 300 25.17 -3.29 -153.70
C ASN A 300 25.61 -4.56 -154.45
N THR A 301 25.43 -5.74 -153.87
CA THR A 301 25.72 -7.01 -154.57
C THR A 301 24.71 -7.30 -155.69
N SER A 302 23.44 -6.89 -155.55
CA SER A 302 22.46 -6.94 -156.64
C SER A 302 22.79 -5.98 -157.79
N LEU A 303 23.23 -4.75 -157.47
CA LEU A 303 23.71 -3.79 -158.46
C LEU A 303 24.98 -4.27 -159.18
N GLN A 304 25.92 -4.90 -158.46
CA GLN A 304 27.07 -5.58 -159.09
C GLN A 304 26.64 -6.69 -160.04
N GLN A 305 25.67 -7.55 -159.65
CA GLN A 305 25.14 -8.59 -160.53
C GLN A 305 24.52 -8.00 -161.81
N MET A 306 23.70 -6.95 -161.68
CA MET A 306 23.11 -6.25 -162.82
C MET A 306 24.19 -5.63 -163.73
N PHE A 307 25.23 -5.02 -163.15
CA PHE A 307 26.37 -4.51 -163.93
C PHE A 307 27.11 -5.62 -164.68
N THR A 308 27.32 -6.79 -164.05
CA THR A 308 27.94 -7.94 -164.74
C THR A 308 27.08 -8.47 -165.89
N ASP A 309 25.74 -8.51 -165.75
CA ASP A 309 24.84 -8.95 -166.82
C ASP A 309 24.72 -7.92 -167.97
N ILE A 310 24.81 -6.63 -167.67
CA ILE A 310 24.96 -5.59 -168.71
C ILE A 310 26.29 -5.77 -169.44
N ASN A 311 27.38 -6.07 -168.73
CA ASN A 311 28.70 -6.25 -169.31
C ASN A 311 28.82 -7.54 -170.16
N THR A 312 28.18 -8.65 -169.77
CA THR A 312 28.13 -9.87 -170.62
C THR A 312 27.30 -9.64 -171.88
N ARG A 313 26.16 -8.94 -171.80
CA ARG A 313 25.37 -8.51 -172.97
C ARG A 313 26.16 -7.59 -173.89
N TYR A 314 26.94 -6.65 -173.33
CA TYR A 314 27.82 -5.77 -174.10
C TYR A 314 28.92 -6.55 -174.85
N GLU A 315 29.65 -7.44 -174.17
CA GLU A 315 30.67 -8.27 -174.82
C GLU A 315 30.07 -9.25 -175.84
N ALA A 316 28.82 -9.72 -175.64
CA ALA A 316 28.11 -10.51 -176.65
C ALA A 316 27.75 -9.67 -177.88
N ALA A 317 27.22 -8.45 -177.70
CA ALA A 317 26.93 -7.53 -178.82
C ALA A 317 28.21 -7.15 -179.59
N LYS A 318 29.32 -6.93 -178.89
CA LYS A 318 30.66 -6.65 -179.44
C LYS A 318 31.25 -7.84 -180.22
N ARG A 319 30.94 -9.09 -179.83
CA ARG A 319 31.27 -10.28 -180.64
C ARG A 319 30.46 -10.30 -181.94
N ILE A 320 29.14 -10.11 -181.86
CA ILE A 320 28.27 -10.02 -183.05
C ILE A 320 28.72 -8.89 -183.97
N GLU A 321 29.14 -7.73 -183.42
CA GLU A 321 29.72 -6.64 -184.19
C GLU A 321 31.02 -7.06 -184.90
N SER A 322 31.89 -7.83 -184.22
CA SER A 322 33.13 -8.34 -184.83
C SER A 322 32.88 -9.38 -185.93
N GLU A 323 31.86 -10.23 -185.78
CA GLU A 323 31.41 -11.20 -186.80
C GLU A 323 30.82 -10.47 -188.02
N LEU A 324 29.99 -9.44 -187.80
CA LEU A 324 29.48 -8.59 -188.88
C LEU A 324 30.59 -7.81 -189.58
N ARG A 325 31.57 -7.26 -188.84
CA ARG A 325 32.77 -6.64 -189.42
C ARG A 325 33.58 -7.64 -190.26
N GLN A 326 33.67 -8.90 -189.84
CA GLN A 326 34.35 -9.96 -190.58
C GLN A 326 33.59 -10.36 -191.86
N GLN A 327 32.25 -10.45 -191.80
CA GLN A 327 31.40 -10.61 -192.99
C GLN A 327 31.54 -9.44 -193.97
N VAL A 328 31.60 -8.19 -193.47
CA VAL A 328 31.86 -7.00 -194.28
C VAL A 328 33.27 -7.01 -194.90
N LEU A 329 34.27 -7.60 -194.25
CA LEU A 329 35.61 -7.81 -194.84
C LEU A 329 35.61 -8.88 -195.93
N GLU A 330 34.89 -9.99 -195.76
CA GLU A 330 34.75 -11.02 -196.79
C GLU A 330 33.96 -10.49 -198.00
N LEU A 331 32.89 -9.71 -197.76
CA LEU A 331 32.16 -9.00 -198.83
C LEU A 331 33.04 -7.96 -199.53
N LYS A 332 33.86 -7.20 -198.78
CA LYS A 332 34.87 -6.29 -199.36
C LYS A 332 35.89 -7.02 -200.22
N LYS A 333 36.35 -8.20 -199.82
CA LYS A 333 37.28 -9.01 -200.61
C LYS A 333 36.67 -9.43 -201.95
N ASN A 334 35.45 -9.96 -201.94
CA ASN A 334 34.68 -10.23 -203.16
C ASN A 334 34.40 -8.97 -204.02
N LEU A 335 34.50 -7.78 -203.43
CA LEU A 335 34.39 -6.49 -204.12
C LEU A 335 35.75 -6.05 -204.69
N MET A 336 36.86 -6.26 -203.98
CA MET A 336 38.22 -6.07 -204.53
C MET A 336 38.48 -6.99 -205.73
N ASP A 337 38.07 -8.26 -205.64
CA ASP A 337 38.13 -9.23 -206.76
C ASP A 337 37.30 -8.76 -207.99
N LYS A 338 36.43 -7.75 -207.83
CA LYS A 338 35.68 -7.06 -208.90
C LYS A 338 36.29 -5.71 -209.28
N GLU A 339 36.89 -4.98 -208.34
CA GLU A 339 37.66 -3.74 -208.60
C GLU A 339 38.96 -4.04 -209.36
N ASP A 340 39.51 -5.25 -209.25
CA ASP A 340 40.60 -5.76 -210.09
C ASP A 340 40.19 -5.98 -211.56
N MET A 341 38.88 -6.16 -211.85
CA MET A 341 38.38 -6.13 -213.23
C MET A 341 38.44 -4.71 -213.83
N ILE A 342 38.44 -3.68 -212.98
CA ILE A 342 38.37 -2.25 -213.37
C ILE A 342 39.78 -1.64 -213.42
N SER A 343 40.65 -2.02 -212.47
CA SER A 343 41.97 -1.42 -212.26
C SER A 343 42.98 -1.73 -213.38
N SER A 344 42.72 -2.73 -214.23
CA SER A 344 43.57 -3.06 -215.39
C SER A 344 43.43 -2.06 -216.56
N LEU A 345 42.42 -1.17 -216.54
CA LEU A 345 42.14 -0.22 -217.64
C LEU A 345 42.36 1.26 -217.29
N GLN A 346 42.63 1.64 -216.03
CA GLN A 346 42.78 3.05 -215.63
C GLN A 346 43.89 3.28 -214.60
N SER A 347 44.77 4.25 -214.87
CA SER A 347 45.91 4.61 -214.01
C SER A 347 45.77 6.04 -213.44
N GLN A 348 46.17 6.24 -212.16
CA GLN A 348 46.58 7.51 -211.45
C GLN A 348 45.55 8.41 -210.63
N VAL A 349 45.58 8.34 -209.26
CA VAL A 349 45.79 9.46 -208.22
C VAL A 349 44.66 10.15 -207.28
N THR A 350 44.47 9.74 -205.97
CA THR A 350 44.25 10.47 -204.59
C THR A 350 42.96 11.32 -204.12
N LEU A 351 42.53 11.79 -202.85
CA LEU A 351 42.77 11.66 -201.33
C LEU A 351 41.78 12.38 -200.25
N ASN A 352 41.54 11.84 -198.99
CA ASN A 352 41.49 12.38 -197.52
C ASN A 352 40.44 13.29 -196.65
N GLN A 353 40.23 12.94 -195.31
CA GLN A 353 40.16 13.70 -193.95
C GLN A 353 38.94 14.35 -193.06
N ARG A 354 38.66 13.87 -191.76
CA ARG A 354 38.71 14.45 -190.29
C ARG A 354 37.64 15.20 -189.28
N SER A 355 37.44 14.72 -187.97
CA SER A 355 37.32 15.28 -186.49
C SER A 355 36.18 16.06 -185.60
N GLN A 356 35.89 15.62 -184.30
CA GLN A 356 35.70 16.25 -182.87
C GLN A 356 34.46 17.14 -182.29
N LYS A 357 34.11 17.50 -180.96
CA LYS A 357 34.17 17.04 -179.46
C LYS A 357 33.52 18.02 -178.30
N ASP A 358 33.08 17.58 -177.04
CA ASP A 358 33.04 18.22 -175.58
C ASP A 358 31.79 18.78 -174.65
N PRO A 359 31.86 18.95 -173.23
CA PRO A 359 30.75 19.02 -172.14
C PRO A 359 30.81 19.93 -170.78
N GLU A 360 29.93 19.73 -169.70
CA GLU A 360 30.09 19.76 -168.13
C GLU A 360 29.39 20.71 -167.00
N TYR A 361 29.23 20.24 -165.68
CA TYR A 361 29.23 20.88 -164.25
C TYR A 361 28.08 20.75 -163.10
N SER A 362 28.34 21.06 -161.77
CA SER A 362 27.53 20.86 -160.45
C SER A 362 27.74 21.95 -159.28
N GLY A 363 27.50 21.97 -157.90
CA GLY A 363 26.86 21.20 -156.73
C GLY A 363 27.20 21.71 -155.24
N SER A 364 26.48 21.34 -154.09
CA SER A 364 26.77 21.48 -152.55
C SER A 364 26.03 22.55 -151.62
N PHE A 365 25.98 22.65 -150.22
CA PHE A 365 25.95 21.79 -148.94
C PHE A 365 25.83 22.52 -147.49
N LEU A 366 25.06 21.97 -146.47
CA LEU A 366 24.94 21.99 -144.92
C LEU A 366 25.22 23.14 -143.82
N ASP A 367 24.51 23.15 -142.63
CA ASP A 367 24.99 23.07 -141.14
C ASP A 367 24.24 23.86 -139.96
N ILE A 368 24.29 23.44 -138.64
CA ILE A 368 23.65 24.02 -137.37
C ILE A 368 24.28 23.59 -135.97
N VAL A 369 24.46 24.47 -134.93
CA VAL A 369 24.60 24.09 -133.45
C VAL A 369 24.16 25.19 -132.41
N GLN A 370 23.87 24.79 -131.13
CA GLN A 370 23.80 25.53 -129.81
C GLN A 370 22.39 25.96 -129.25
N GLU A 371 22.04 26.08 -127.94
CA GLU A 371 22.53 25.55 -126.61
C GLU A 371 21.52 25.75 -125.41
N VAL A 372 21.86 25.22 -124.20
CA VAL A 372 21.51 25.52 -122.74
C VAL A 372 20.23 26.36 -122.40
N ASP A 373 19.32 26.04 -121.44
CA ASP A 373 19.42 25.46 -120.05
C ASP A 373 18.13 24.71 -119.53
N ARG A 374 18.13 24.32 -118.25
CA ARG A 374 17.13 23.58 -117.42
C ARG A 374 15.64 23.98 -117.51
N LEU A 375 14.77 22.97 -117.39
CA LEU A 375 13.56 23.00 -116.52
C LEU A 375 13.01 21.59 -116.24
N SER A 376 12.47 21.34 -115.03
CA SER A 376 11.41 20.35 -114.77
C SER A 376 10.71 20.63 -113.41
N PRO A 377 9.38 20.48 -113.26
CA PRO A 377 8.62 21.09 -112.17
C PRO A 377 8.19 20.13 -111.04
N ARG A 378 7.32 20.63 -110.16
CA ARG A 378 6.87 20.05 -108.88
C ARG A 378 5.34 20.17 -108.79
N ASP A 379 4.61 19.12 -108.40
CA ASP A 379 3.20 19.29 -108.03
C ASP A 379 2.61 18.22 -107.09
N SER A 380 1.54 18.61 -106.38
CA SER A 380 0.44 17.81 -105.81
C SER A 380 0.63 16.90 -104.56
N SER A 381 -0.10 17.30 -103.50
CA SER A 381 -1.09 16.49 -102.75
C SER A 381 -0.73 15.51 -101.60
N GLN A 382 -1.04 16.00 -100.39
CA GLN A 382 -1.85 15.38 -99.30
C GLN A 382 -1.24 14.44 -98.21
N ARG A 383 -1.49 14.85 -96.94
CA ARG A 383 -1.59 14.07 -95.67
C ARG A 383 -0.31 13.34 -95.20
N HIS A 384 0.12 13.30 -93.93
CA HIS A 384 -0.25 13.85 -92.59
C HIS A 384 0.94 13.53 -91.62
N ASN A 385 1.10 13.91 -90.34
CA ASN A 385 0.28 14.56 -89.30
C ASN A 385 1.19 15.16 -88.17
N ARG A 386 0.61 15.95 -87.22
CA ARG A 386 1.17 16.41 -85.90
C ARG A 386 2.34 17.42 -85.96
N CYS A 387 2.53 18.37 -85.02
CA CYS A 387 1.73 18.74 -83.83
C CYS A 387 1.83 20.24 -83.41
N ARG A 388 0.69 20.80 -82.98
CA ARG A 388 0.42 21.94 -82.05
C ARG A 388 1.41 23.11 -81.86
N SER A 389 0.86 24.33 -81.97
CA SER A 389 1.03 25.38 -80.92
C SER A 389 -0.17 26.37 -80.86
N LEU A 390 -0.34 27.03 -79.70
CA LEU A 390 -0.98 28.34 -79.42
C LEU A 390 -2.50 28.67 -79.64
N THR A 391 -3.18 28.91 -78.50
CA THR A 391 -4.16 29.98 -78.12
C THR A 391 -5.66 30.08 -78.58
N ARG A 392 -6.52 30.32 -77.56
CA ARG A 392 -7.76 31.16 -77.45
C ARG A 392 -9.10 30.79 -78.13
N ARG A 393 -10.18 31.26 -77.46
CA ARG A 393 -11.64 31.22 -77.72
C ARG A 393 -12.08 32.25 -78.79
N PRO A 394 -13.28 32.17 -79.43
CA PRO A 394 -14.59 32.34 -78.77
C PRO A 394 -15.78 31.46 -79.27
N LEU A 395 -17.00 31.88 -78.87
CA LEU A 395 -18.39 31.32 -78.96
C LEU A 395 -19.00 31.26 -80.40
N PRO A 396 -20.28 30.80 -80.65
CA PRO A 396 -21.42 30.52 -79.74
C PRO A 396 -22.25 29.20 -79.97
N ASP A 397 -23.34 29.03 -79.19
CA ASP A 397 -24.66 28.39 -79.52
C ASP A 397 -24.75 26.91 -79.98
N LEU A 398 -25.68 26.04 -79.55
CA LEU A 398 -26.77 25.98 -78.52
C LEU A 398 -26.85 24.49 -78.01
N THR A 399 -27.74 23.95 -77.16
CA THR A 399 -28.98 24.38 -76.43
C THR A 399 -29.21 23.44 -75.21
N ASN A 400 -29.98 23.88 -74.20
CA ASN A 400 -30.78 23.06 -73.25
C ASN A 400 -30.03 22.10 -72.26
N LYS A 401 -30.50 21.86 -71.03
CA LYS A 401 -31.80 22.19 -70.41
C LYS A 401 -31.73 22.28 -68.85
N ASP A 402 -32.75 22.95 -68.29
CA ASP A 402 -33.36 22.81 -66.95
C ASP A 402 -32.73 23.37 -65.63
N ASN A 403 -33.55 24.21 -64.99
CA ASN A 403 -33.78 24.48 -63.54
C ASN A 403 -33.12 25.65 -62.75
N GLU A 404 -33.98 26.67 -62.48
CA GLU A 404 -34.27 27.40 -61.21
C GLU A 404 -33.11 28.14 -60.48
N GLN A 405 -33.15 29.46 -60.18
CA GLN A 405 -34.16 30.35 -59.53
C GLN A 405 -34.42 30.03 -58.04
N THR A 406 -34.46 30.97 -57.07
CA THR A 406 -34.25 32.44 -57.03
C THR A 406 -34.07 32.94 -55.58
N LEU A 407 -33.37 34.09 -55.39
CA LEU A 407 -33.57 35.16 -54.36
C LEU A 407 -33.69 34.81 -52.83
N ARG A 408 -33.51 35.68 -51.82
CA ARG A 408 -32.75 36.93 -51.53
C ARG A 408 -33.46 37.69 -50.37
N SER A 409 -33.00 37.54 -49.13
CA SER A 409 -33.30 38.41 -47.97
C SER A 409 -32.21 38.19 -46.90
N ARG A 410 -31.64 39.19 -46.18
CA ARG A 410 -32.22 40.12 -45.18
C ARG A 410 -32.86 39.34 -44.00
N SER A 411 -32.58 39.62 -42.71
CA SER A 411 -31.86 40.76 -42.09
C SER A 411 -31.59 40.60 -40.57
N LEU A 412 -30.64 41.38 -40.04
CA LEU A 412 -30.53 41.95 -38.66
C LEU A 412 -30.08 41.09 -37.44
N SER A 413 -29.56 41.84 -36.45
CA SER A 413 -29.24 41.55 -35.03
C SER A 413 -29.07 42.92 -34.31
N PRO A 414 -28.98 43.08 -32.97
CA PRO A 414 -29.34 42.22 -31.81
C PRO A 414 -30.59 42.86 -31.09
N PRO A 415 -30.64 43.42 -29.85
CA PRO A 415 -30.03 43.09 -28.54
C PRO A 415 -30.96 42.67 -27.33
N PRO A 416 -31.41 43.50 -26.34
CA PRO A 416 -31.22 43.13 -24.92
C PRO A 416 -32.41 43.25 -23.91
N VAL A 417 -32.09 42.98 -22.62
CA VAL A 417 -32.72 43.39 -21.33
C VAL A 417 -33.39 42.28 -20.47
N ASP A 418 -32.68 41.95 -19.38
CA ASP A 418 -33.04 41.63 -17.98
C ASP A 418 -34.31 40.85 -17.57
N GLY A 419 -34.13 39.99 -16.55
CA GLY A 419 -35.21 39.40 -15.76
C GLY A 419 -34.80 38.19 -14.89
N GLU A 420 -34.19 38.41 -13.72
CA GLU A 420 -34.33 37.42 -12.63
C GLU A 420 -35.80 37.39 -12.16
N PRO A 421 -36.28 36.23 -11.68
CA PRO A 421 -36.40 36.16 -10.22
C PRO A 421 -35.73 34.94 -9.59
N ARG A 422 -35.29 35.16 -8.35
CA ARG A 422 -34.66 34.20 -7.43
C ARG A 422 -35.74 33.46 -6.61
N ILE A 423 -35.37 32.32 -6.01
CA ILE A 423 -36.12 31.56 -4.98
C ILE A 423 -37.32 30.73 -5.50
N GLU A 424 -37.04 29.51 -5.95
CA GLU A 424 -37.58 28.27 -5.36
C GLU A 424 -36.78 27.06 -5.89
N ALA A 425 -35.55 26.94 -5.40
CA ALA A 425 -34.50 26.14 -6.04
C ALA A 425 -34.18 24.85 -5.28
N VAL A 426 -34.84 23.75 -5.66
CA VAL A 426 -34.26 22.41 -5.91
C VAL A 426 -35.34 21.57 -6.61
N ASP A 427 -36.53 21.48 -6.02
CA ASP A 427 -37.56 20.53 -6.46
C ASP A 427 -38.18 20.90 -7.81
N VAL A 428 -38.43 22.18 -8.09
CA VAL A 428 -38.95 22.61 -9.42
C VAL A 428 -37.98 22.21 -10.54
N LYS A 429 -36.66 22.31 -10.31
CA LYS A 429 -35.65 21.86 -11.29
C LYS A 429 -35.62 20.34 -11.41
N LYS A 430 -35.73 19.61 -10.30
CA LYS A 430 -35.74 18.13 -10.30
C LYS A 430 -37.03 17.57 -10.93
N VAL A 431 -38.18 18.19 -10.69
CA VAL A 431 -39.46 17.88 -11.34
C VAL A 431 -39.42 18.20 -12.83
N ALA A 432 -38.92 19.38 -13.24
CA ALA A 432 -38.78 19.71 -14.66
C ALA A 432 -37.82 18.76 -15.40
N GLN A 433 -36.75 18.32 -14.73
CA GLN A 433 -35.83 17.32 -15.28
C GLN A 433 -36.49 15.93 -15.38
N LEU A 434 -37.16 15.45 -14.33
CA LEU A 434 -37.91 14.19 -14.34
C LEU A 434 -39.05 14.19 -15.37
N GLN A 435 -39.73 15.33 -15.58
CA GLN A 435 -40.73 15.50 -16.64
C GLN A 435 -40.10 15.42 -18.04
N LYS A 436 -38.90 15.99 -18.23
CA LYS A 436 -38.14 15.89 -19.48
C LYS A 436 -37.65 14.47 -19.75
N GLU A 437 -37.18 13.77 -18.72
CA GLU A 437 -36.75 12.37 -18.77
C GLU A 437 -37.95 11.43 -19.06
N LEU A 438 -39.10 11.66 -18.42
CA LEU A 438 -40.36 10.96 -18.71
C LEU A 438 -40.83 11.20 -20.15
N LEU A 439 -40.78 12.44 -20.65
CA LEU A 439 -41.16 12.76 -22.03
C LEU A 439 -40.24 12.08 -23.06
N VAL A 440 -38.93 11.97 -22.78
CA VAL A 440 -37.98 11.19 -23.60
C VAL A 440 -38.32 9.69 -23.53
N LYS A 441 -38.61 9.15 -22.34
CA LYS A 441 -38.99 7.74 -22.18
C LYS A 441 -40.32 7.38 -22.88
N THR A 442 -41.31 8.27 -22.86
CA THR A 442 -42.56 8.09 -23.61
C THR A 442 -42.29 8.01 -25.12
N LYS A 443 -41.49 8.94 -25.67
CA LYS A 443 -41.08 8.90 -27.09
C LYS A 443 -40.31 7.62 -27.44
N GLN A 444 -39.39 7.18 -26.59
CA GLN A 444 -38.66 5.92 -26.75
C GLN A 444 -39.61 4.71 -26.82
N VAL A 445 -40.63 4.65 -25.95
CA VAL A 445 -41.64 3.57 -25.95
C VAL A 445 -42.53 3.64 -27.20
N GLU A 446 -42.89 4.83 -27.68
CA GLU A 446 -43.61 4.98 -28.95
C GLU A 446 -42.78 4.53 -30.15
N GLU A 447 -41.49 4.84 -30.21
CA GLU A 447 -40.61 4.46 -31.31
C GLU A 447 -40.34 2.95 -31.32
N LEU A 448 -40.16 2.33 -30.15
CA LEU A 448 -40.11 0.87 -30.02
C LEU A 448 -41.42 0.20 -30.45
N ARG A 449 -42.59 0.80 -30.16
CA ARG A 449 -43.89 0.32 -30.69
C ARG A 449 -43.95 0.46 -32.21
N ARG A 450 -43.66 1.63 -32.78
CA ARG A 450 -43.66 1.85 -34.24
C ARG A 450 -42.70 0.88 -34.96
N ALA A 451 -41.51 0.62 -34.40
CA ALA A 451 -40.56 -0.35 -34.95
C ALA A 451 -41.09 -1.79 -34.87
N HIS A 452 -41.69 -2.18 -33.74
CA HIS A 452 -42.35 -3.47 -33.58
C HIS A 452 -43.52 -3.66 -34.57
N ASP A 453 -44.38 -2.66 -34.70
CA ASP A 453 -45.58 -2.72 -35.54
C ASP A 453 -45.22 -2.71 -37.03
N ASN A 454 -44.19 -1.96 -37.43
CA ASN A 454 -43.60 -2.07 -38.77
C ASN A 454 -43.04 -3.47 -39.04
N ARG A 455 -42.33 -4.08 -38.07
CA ARG A 455 -41.80 -5.44 -38.20
C ARG A 455 -42.91 -6.49 -38.27
N LEU A 456 -43.99 -6.30 -37.51
CA LEU A 456 -45.19 -7.13 -37.55
C LEU A 456 -45.89 -7.02 -38.90
N HIS A 457 -45.99 -5.82 -39.48
CA HIS A 457 -46.55 -5.60 -40.81
C HIS A 457 -45.71 -6.31 -41.89
N ARG A 458 -44.37 -6.15 -41.87
CA ARG A 458 -43.45 -6.90 -42.76
C ARG A 458 -43.62 -8.42 -42.63
N PHE A 459 -43.83 -8.94 -41.41
CA PHE A 459 -44.11 -10.36 -41.19
C PHE A 459 -45.48 -10.79 -41.73
N GLN A 460 -46.51 -9.96 -41.61
CA GLN A 460 -47.83 -10.22 -42.19
C GLN A 460 -47.78 -10.25 -43.72
N ASP A 461 -47.09 -9.29 -44.34
CA ASP A 461 -46.88 -9.25 -45.80
C ASP A 461 -46.09 -10.46 -46.29
N LEU A 462 -45.00 -10.83 -45.60
CA LEU A 462 -44.21 -12.01 -45.94
C LEU A 462 -45.01 -13.31 -45.73
N GLN A 463 -45.88 -13.38 -44.72
CA GLN A 463 -46.81 -14.49 -44.53
C GLN A 463 -47.90 -14.51 -45.62
N ALA A 464 -48.35 -13.36 -46.11
CA ALA A 464 -49.28 -13.26 -47.24
C ALA A 464 -48.63 -13.70 -48.55
N SER A 465 -47.39 -13.28 -48.84
CA SER A 465 -46.65 -13.76 -50.01
C SER A 465 -46.31 -15.25 -49.92
N TYR A 466 -46.03 -15.79 -48.72
CA TYR A 466 -45.88 -17.24 -48.54
C TYR A 466 -47.20 -18.02 -48.70
N LYS A 467 -48.35 -17.45 -48.31
CA LYS A 467 -49.67 -18.03 -48.61
C LYS A 467 -49.94 -18.05 -50.11
N LEU A 468 -49.73 -16.93 -50.79
CA LEU A 468 -49.87 -16.83 -52.25
C LEU A 468 -48.93 -17.80 -52.98
N ALA A 469 -47.65 -17.84 -52.64
CA ALA A 469 -46.71 -18.80 -53.25
C ALA A 469 -47.09 -20.27 -52.98
N ARG A 470 -47.64 -20.57 -51.79
CA ARG A 470 -48.15 -21.92 -51.46
C ARG A 470 -49.44 -22.24 -52.23
N GLU A 471 -50.29 -21.26 -52.50
CA GLU A 471 -51.50 -21.40 -53.32
C GLU A 471 -51.16 -21.53 -54.81
N GLU A 472 -50.19 -20.77 -55.32
CA GLU A 472 -49.59 -20.93 -56.65
C GLU A 472 -49.00 -22.34 -56.82
N ILE A 473 -48.15 -22.80 -55.89
CA ILE A 473 -47.61 -24.18 -55.90
C ILE A 473 -48.76 -25.19 -55.89
N LYS A 474 -49.76 -25.03 -55.02
CA LYS A 474 -50.92 -25.93 -54.96
C LYS A 474 -51.77 -25.95 -56.24
N THR A 475 -51.83 -24.84 -56.99
CA THR A 475 -52.51 -24.79 -58.31
C THR A 475 -51.63 -25.31 -59.47
N LEU A 476 -50.31 -25.39 -59.29
CA LEU A 476 -49.39 -26.05 -60.20
C LEU A 476 -49.32 -27.57 -59.97
N GLU A 477 -49.42 -28.02 -58.71
CA GLU A 477 -49.49 -29.43 -58.31
C GLU A 477 -50.83 -30.08 -58.71
N PHE A 478 -51.96 -29.35 -58.60
CA PHE A 478 -53.27 -29.79 -59.08
C PHE A 478 -53.61 -29.17 -60.44
N GLY A 479 -52.99 -29.70 -61.49
CA GLY A 479 -53.02 -29.11 -62.83
C GLY A 479 -54.42 -28.95 -63.45
N SER A 480 -54.73 -27.73 -63.90
CA SER A 480 -55.87 -27.43 -64.77
C SER A 480 -55.45 -26.50 -65.92
N LYS A 481 -55.75 -26.89 -67.17
CA LYS A 481 -55.33 -26.19 -68.39
C LYS A 481 -56.19 -24.95 -68.68
N SER A 482 -56.00 -23.88 -67.90
CA SER A 482 -56.63 -22.57 -68.16
C SER A 482 -55.85 -21.78 -69.23
N LYS A 483 -56.53 -21.34 -70.30
CA LYS A 483 -55.91 -20.52 -71.36
C LYS A 483 -55.68 -19.09 -70.85
N PRO A 484 -54.49 -18.48 -71.06
CA PRO A 484 -54.28 -17.09 -70.65
C PRO A 484 -55.19 -16.14 -71.42
N LYS A 485 -55.96 -15.31 -70.70
CA LYS A 485 -56.68 -14.18 -71.30
C LYS A 485 -55.64 -13.21 -71.87
N LYS A 486 -55.65 -12.99 -73.18
CA LYS A 486 -54.78 -12.02 -73.84
C LYS A 486 -55.08 -10.61 -73.32
N ILE A 487 -54.16 -10.04 -72.55
CA ILE A 487 -54.06 -8.58 -72.42
C ILE A 487 -53.83 -8.01 -73.82
N LYS A 488 -54.44 -6.88 -74.16
CA LYS A 488 -54.27 -6.25 -75.49
C LYS A 488 -52.80 -5.85 -75.67
N ARG A 489 -52.07 -6.57 -76.53
CA ARG A 489 -50.74 -6.16 -77.02
C ARG A 489 -50.90 -4.91 -77.88
N ALA A 490 -49.96 -3.98 -77.81
CA ALA A 490 -49.90 -2.83 -78.71
C ALA A 490 -49.82 -3.26 -80.19
N ASP A 491 -50.21 -2.38 -81.10
CA ASP A 491 -50.28 -2.67 -82.55
C ASP A 491 -48.92 -3.22 -83.05
N PRO A 492 -48.87 -4.43 -83.64
CA PRO A 492 -47.62 -5.07 -84.08
C PRO A 492 -46.71 -4.21 -84.97
N ARG A 493 -47.26 -3.25 -85.72
CA ARG A 493 -46.47 -2.31 -86.54
C ARG A 493 -45.54 -1.41 -85.73
N SER A 494 -45.87 -1.16 -84.46
CA SER A 494 -45.03 -0.41 -83.51
C SER A 494 -43.80 -1.23 -83.08
N LEU A 495 -43.99 -2.54 -82.89
CA LEU A 495 -42.99 -3.47 -82.35
C LEU A 495 -42.11 -4.14 -83.44
N GLN A 496 -42.13 -3.64 -84.67
CA GLN A 496 -41.26 -4.11 -85.76
C GLN A 496 -39.92 -3.34 -85.86
N LYS A 497 -39.68 -2.36 -84.98
CA LYS A 497 -38.44 -1.55 -84.95
C LYS A 497 -37.54 -1.79 -83.74
N GLU A 498 -38.03 -2.53 -82.75
CA GLU A 498 -37.32 -2.86 -81.52
C GLU A 498 -37.23 -4.39 -81.45
N ASN A 499 -36.04 -4.92 -81.13
CA ASN A 499 -35.85 -6.37 -81.06
C ASN A 499 -36.72 -6.94 -79.93
N SER A 500 -37.66 -7.83 -80.25
CA SER A 500 -38.58 -8.39 -79.24
C SER A 500 -37.85 -9.03 -78.07
N ASP A 501 -36.72 -9.64 -78.36
CA ASP A 501 -35.95 -10.45 -77.43
C ASP A 501 -35.04 -9.55 -76.58
N GLU A 502 -34.62 -8.40 -77.12
CA GLU A 502 -33.91 -7.35 -76.40
C GLU A 502 -34.86 -6.68 -75.39
N VAL A 503 -36.08 -6.32 -75.80
CA VAL A 503 -37.12 -5.79 -74.88
C VAL A 503 -37.54 -6.83 -73.83
N TRP A 504 -37.55 -8.14 -74.14
CA TRP A 504 -37.76 -9.18 -73.12
C TRP A 504 -36.54 -9.36 -72.20
N ASN A 505 -35.32 -9.21 -72.70
CA ASN A 505 -34.10 -9.24 -71.89
C ASN A 505 -34.02 -8.01 -70.97
N GLU A 506 -34.36 -6.82 -71.44
CA GLU A 506 -34.52 -5.62 -70.62
C GLU A 506 -35.64 -5.79 -69.58
N LEU A 507 -36.83 -6.25 -69.98
CA LEU A 507 -37.94 -6.45 -69.03
C LEU A 507 -37.66 -7.54 -68.00
N THR A 508 -36.87 -8.58 -68.34
CA THR A 508 -36.43 -9.58 -67.36
C THR A 508 -35.29 -9.06 -66.50
N PHE A 509 -34.33 -8.29 -67.06
CA PHE A 509 -33.29 -7.56 -66.32
C PHE A 509 -33.89 -6.60 -65.30
N PHE A 510 -34.76 -5.67 -65.71
CA PHE A 510 -35.44 -4.75 -64.79
C PHE A 510 -36.30 -5.49 -63.77
N LYS A 511 -36.80 -6.69 -64.07
CA LYS A 511 -37.54 -7.53 -63.11
C LYS A 511 -36.63 -8.29 -62.13
N THR A 512 -35.43 -8.69 -62.51
CA THR A 512 -34.42 -9.22 -61.58
C THR A 512 -33.78 -8.11 -60.75
N GLU A 513 -33.52 -6.95 -61.36
CA GLU A 513 -33.02 -5.75 -60.69
C GLU A 513 -34.03 -5.20 -59.67
N ASN A 514 -35.31 -5.00 -60.04
CA ASN A 514 -36.33 -4.61 -59.06
C ASN A 514 -36.48 -5.62 -57.92
N ARG A 515 -36.29 -6.93 -58.19
CA ARG A 515 -36.25 -7.95 -57.12
C ARG A 515 -35.02 -7.80 -56.21
N SER A 516 -33.83 -7.56 -56.77
CA SER A 516 -32.60 -7.30 -56.00
C SER A 516 -32.75 -6.04 -55.15
N LEU A 517 -33.15 -4.92 -55.77
CA LEU A 517 -33.37 -3.64 -55.10
C LEU A 517 -34.47 -3.71 -54.04
N HIS A 518 -35.48 -4.57 -54.21
CA HIS A 518 -36.49 -4.81 -53.16
C HIS A 518 -35.93 -5.61 -51.98
N ILE A 519 -35.10 -6.63 -52.23
CA ILE A 519 -34.40 -7.38 -51.17
C ILE A 519 -33.40 -6.47 -50.44
N GLU A 520 -32.62 -5.69 -51.18
CA GLU A 520 -31.66 -4.71 -50.66
C GLU A 520 -32.36 -3.63 -49.83
N LYS A 521 -33.46 -3.06 -50.33
CA LYS A 521 -34.31 -2.12 -49.57
C LYS A 521 -34.82 -2.72 -48.26
N MET A 522 -35.21 -3.99 -48.26
CA MET A 522 -35.64 -4.67 -47.03
C MET A 522 -34.47 -4.89 -46.07
N SER A 523 -33.30 -5.31 -46.57
CA SER A 523 -32.06 -5.45 -45.78
C SER A 523 -31.63 -4.12 -45.15
N LEU A 524 -31.58 -3.04 -45.93
CA LEU A 524 -31.23 -1.70 -45.45
C LEU A 524 -32.27 -1.16 -44.46
N GLN A 525 -33.55 -1.48 -44.62
CA GLN A 525 -34.59 -1.10 -43.66
C GLN A 525 -34.44 -1.87 -42.33
N GLU A 526 -34.02 -3.14 -42.38
CA GLU A 526 -33.70 -3.91 -41.16
C GLU A 526 -32.42 -3.41 -40.49
N GLU A 527 -31.39 -3.03 -41.25
CA GLU A 527 -30.20 -2.37 -40.73
C GLU A 527 -30.53 -1.03 -40.06
N VAL A 528 -31.35 -0.18 -40.69
CA VAL A 528 -31.83 1.09 -40.10
C VAL A 528 -32.66 0.85 -38.83
N ASP A 529 -33.52 -0.16 -38.80
CA ASP A 529 -34.30 -0.50 -37.60
C ASP A 529 -33.40 -1.04 -36.47
N LEU A 530 -32.37 -1.84 -36.79
CA LEU A 530 -31.35 -2.30 -35.83
C LEU A 530 -30.50 -1.15 -35.29
N LEU A 531 -30.03 -0.24 -36.15
CA LEU A 531 -29.26 0.94 -35.75
C LEU A 531 -30.08 1.90 -34.89
N ARG A 532 -31.40 2.02 -35.12
CA ARG A 532 -32.31 2.77 -34.24
C ARG A 532 -32.46 2.13 -32.87
N VAL A 533 -32.60 0.80 -32.80
CA VAL A 533 -32.64 0.07 -31.51
C VAL A 533 -31.31 0.20 -30.78
N GLN A 534 -30.18 0.13 -31.49
CA GLN A 534 -28.85 0.31 -30.91
C GLN A 534 -28.66 1.74 -30.37
N ALA A 535 -28.96 2.78 -31.15
CA ALA A 535 -28.88 4.17 -30.70
C ALA A 535 -29.79 4.44 -29.49
N ALA A 536 -31.02 3.90 -29.51
CA ALA A 536 -31.95 4.00 -28.37
C ALA A 536 -31.41 3.27 -27.13
N GLN A 537 -30.71 2.15 -27.28
CA GLN A 537 -30.05 1.43 -26.18
C GLN A 537 -28.82 2.20 -25.66
N ASP A 538 -28.01 2.76 -26.56
CA ASP A 538 -26.83 3.56 -26.21
C ASP A 538 -27.24 4.82 -25.42
N ASP A 539 -28.32 5.51 -25.81
CA ASP A 539 -28.91 6.61 -25.05
C ASP A 539 -29.34 6.20 -23.63
N VAL A 540 -29.82 4.96 -23.41
CA VAL A 540 -30.06 4.45 -22.05
C VAL A 540 -28.76 4.30 -21.29
N THR A 541 -27.71 3.70 -21.88
CA THR A 541 -26.43 3.54 -21.19
C THR A 541 -25.77 4.89 -20.86
N VAL A 542 -25.90 5.89 -21.75
CA VAL A 542 -25.43 7.26 -21.53
C VAL A 542 -26.22 7.93 -20.39
N HIS A 543 -27.52 7.70 -20.28
CA HIS A 543 -28.34 8.21 -19.17
C HIS A 543 -28.01 7.52 -17.84
N GLU A 544 -27.83 6.19 -17.82
CA GLU A 544 -27.39 5.44 -16.64
C GLU A 544 -26.00 5.88 -16.18
N LEU A 545 -25.06 6.10 -17.09
CA LEU A 545 -23.73 6.65 -16.78
C LEU A 545 -23.79 8.08 -16.25
N ARG A 546 -24.72 8.93 -16.74
CA ARG A 546 -24.95 10.27 -16.17
C ARG A 546 -25.49 10.21 -14.75
N ILE A 547 -26.44 9.30 -14.47
CA ILE A 547 -26.95 9.08 -13.10
C ILE A 547 -25.84 8.56 -12.18
N ALA A 548 -25.03 7.61 -12.64
CA ALA A 548 -23.90 7.08 -11.87
C ALA A 548 -22.84 8.15 -11.57
N LEU A 549 -22.54 9.03 -12.54
CA LEU A 549 -21.60 10.14 -12.38
C LEU A 549 -22.18 11.23 -11.45
N GLN A 550 -23.47 11.54 -11.54
CA GLN A 550 -24.14 12.42 -10.58
C GLN A 550 -24.08 11.83 -9.16
N ALA A 551 -24.37 10.54 -8.98
CA ALA A 551 -24.31 9.88 -7.68
C ALA A 551 -22.89 9.88 -7.10
N GLN A 552 -21.84 9.75 -7.93
CA GLN A 552 -20.46 9.92 -7.48
C GLN A 552 -20.15 11.38 -7.09
N ASN A 553 -20.65 12.37 -7.83
CA ASN A 553 -20.48 13.77 -7.45
C ASN A 553 -21.18 14.09 -6.12
N GLU A 554 -22.39 13.57 -5.89
CA GLU A 554 -23.10 13.69 -4.61
C GLU A 554 -22.35 12.96 -3.47
N GLU A 555 -21.69 11.82 -3.76
CA GLU A 555 -20.81 11.12 -2.81
C GLU A 555 -19.51 11.91 -2.51
N PHE A 556 -18.90 12.56 -3.51
CA PHE A 556 -17.74 13.43 -3.33
C PHE A 556 -18.09 14.68 -2.52
N ASP A 557 -19.23 15.32 -2.79
CA ASP A 557 -19.75 16.44 -2.01
C ASP A 557 -20.03 16.03 -0.56
N PHE A 558 -20.57 14.83 -0.33
CA PHE A 558 -20.75 14.28 1.02
C PHE A 558 -19.42 14.06 1.73
N ARG A 559 -18.43 13.42 1.06
CA ARG A 559 -17.07 13.23 1.60
C ARG A 559 -16.40 14.57 1.92
N LEU A 560 -16.55 15.58 1.07
CA LEU A 560 -15.98 16.90 1.30
C LEU A 560 -16.62 17.58 2.51
N ARG A 561 -17.95 17.49 2.66
CA ARG A 561 -18.69 17.95 3.86
C ARG A 561 -18.37 17.15 5.12
N GLN A 562 -17.91 15.90 5.00
CA GLN A 562 -17.43 15.10 6.13
C GLN A 562 -16.02 15.57 6.54
N LEU A 563 -15.09 15.68 5.59
CA LEU A 563 -13.72 16.18 5.82
C LEU A 563 -13.72 17.61 6.41
N TYR A 564 -14.64 18.49 5.99
CA TYR A 564 -14.80 19.82 6.59
C TYR A 564 -15.26 19.79 8.06
N ARG A 565 -16.00 18.75 8.48
CA ARG A 565 -16.38 18.57 9.89
C ARG A 565 -15.21 17.98 10.69
N GLU A 566 -14.61 16.91 10.20
CA GLU A 566 -13.43 16.28 10.82
C GLU A 566 -12.27 17.27 10.99
N ASN A 567 -12.03 18.17 10.02
CA ASN A 567 -11.04 19.25 10.11
C ASN A 567 -11.39 20.31 11.17
N ASN A 568 -12.68 20.59 11.42
CA ASN A 568 -13.09 21.48 12.51
C ASN A 568 -12.97 20.78 13.88
N ASP A 569 -13.30 19.49 13.97
CA ASP A 569 -13.12 18.69 15.19
C ASP A 569 -11.63 18.56 15.54
N ILE A 570 -10.75 18.38 14.54
CA ILE A 570 -9.28 18.42 14.70
C ILE A 570 -8.83 19.78 15.24
N LYS A 571 -9.28 20.91 14.67
CA LYS A 571 -8.94 22.25 15.18
C LYS A 571 -9.39 22.48 16.62
N GLU A 572 -10.53 21.92 17.02
CA GLU A 572 -10.99 22.01 18.41
C GLU A 572 -10.14 21.15 19.35
N ALA A 573 -9.74 19.95 18.91
CA ALA A 573 -8.77 19.13 19.62
C ALA A 573 -7.38 19.80 19.71
N GLU A 574 -6.91 20.49 18.67
CA GLU A 574 -5.66 21.26 18.67
C GLU A 574 -5.69 22.39 19.72
N LYS A 575 -6.81 23.11 19.86
CA LYS A 575 -6.98 24.11 20.95
C LYS A 575 -6.92 23.46 22.33
N GLN A 576 -7.59 22.31 22.52
CA GLN A 576 -7.56 21.58 23.79
C GLN A 576 -6.15 21.08 24.11
N ILE A 577 -5.41 20.56 23.11
CA ILE A 577 -4.01 20.15 23.24
C ILE A 577 -3.12 21.36 23.56
N ALA A 578 -3.34 22.53 22.95
CA ALA A 578 -2.60 23.75 23.28
C ALA A 578 -2.86 24.23 24.73
N PHE A 579 -4.10 24.15 25.21
CA PHE A 579 -4.45 24.45 26.59
C PHE A 579 -3.78 23.46 27.56
N VAL A 580 -3.88 22.15 27.29
CA VAL A 580 -3.23 21.10 28.11
C VAL A 580 -1.71 21.24 28.09
N LYS A 581 -1.10 21.55 26.94
CA LYS A 581 0.34 21.85 26.83
C LYS A 581 0.74 23.04 27.70
N THR A 582 -0.08 24.08 27.75
CA THR A 582 0.15 25.26 28.61
C THR A 582 0.04 24.88 30.09
N GLN A 583 -0.95 24.06 30.47
CA GLN A 583 -1.06 23.53 31.84
C GLN A 583 0.14 22.66 32.22
N ILE A 584 0.61 21.79 31.31
CA ILE A 584 1.80 20.95 31.52
C ILE A 584 3.06 21.84 31.68
N GLN A 585 3.24 22.86 30.84
CA GLN A 585 4.38 23.79 30.96
C GLN A 585 4.39 24.49 32.34
N ASN A 586 3.22 24.93 32.81
CA ASN A 586 3.08 25.54 34.14
C ASN A 586 3.37 24.54 35.29
N LYS A 587 3.11 23.24 35.09
CA LYS A 587 3.48 22.19 36.05
C LYS A 587 4.96 21.84 36.00
N ILE A 588 5.59 21.85 34.82
CA ILE A 588 7.04 21.68 34.66
C ILE A 588 7.78 22.81 35.37
N LEU A 589 7.43 24.08 35.13
CA LEU A 589 8.02 25.24 35.82
C LEU A 589 7.85 25.19 37.36
N LEU A 590 6.77 24.57 37.85
CA LEU A 590 6.55 24.33 39.28
C LEU A 590 7.43 23.19 39.82
N ILE A 591 7.60 22.11 39.05
CA ILE A 591 8.50 21.00 39.39
C ILE A 591 9.95 21.48 39.41
N GLU A 592 10.42 22.19 38.38
CA GLU A 592 11.75 22.82 38.34
C GLU A 592 11.99 23.77 39.53
N LYS A 593 10.93 24.40 40.07
CA LYS A 593 11.04 25.18 41.30
C LYS A 593 11.22 24.28 42.52
N LEU A 594 10.37 23.27 42.68
CA LEU A 594 10.46 22.32 43.80
C LEU A 594 11.77 21.53 43.80
N GLU A 595 12.35 21.23 42.63
CA GLU A 595 13.66 20.60 42.47
C GLU A 595 14.80 21.52 42.92
N ARG A 596 14.74 22.82 42.59
CA ARG A 596 15.68 23.82 43.10
C ARG A 596 15.54 24.04 44.61
N ASP A 597 14.31 24.15 45.10
CA ASP A 597 14.02 24.30 46.52
C ASP A 597 14.49 23.04 47.30
N LEU A 598 14.37 21.84 46.72
CA LEU A 598 14.90 20.59 47.26
C LEU A 598 16.44 20.53 47.24
N MET A 599 17.09 20.93 46.14
CA MET A 599 18.57 20.98 46.06
C MET A 599 19.16 21.94 47.10
N ASN A 600 18.52 23.09 47.31
CA ASN A 600 18.89 24.03 48.38
C ASN A 600 18.77 23.38 49.78
N ALA A 601 17.69 22.64 50.04
CA ALA A 601 17.49 21.92 51.30
C ALA A 601 18.48 20.74 51.49
N VAL A 602 18.89 20.08 50.40
CA VAL A 602 19.94 19.04 50.43
C VAL A 602 21.30 19.65 50.73
N SER A 603 21.66 20.79 50.12
CA SER A 603 22.89 21.52 50.46
C SER A 603 22.92 21.86 51.96
N GLN A 604 21.85 22.50 52.47
CA GLN A 604 21.74 22.85 53.89
C GLN A 604 21.85 21.63 54.82
N ARG A 605 21.26 20.48 54.44
CA ARG A 605 21.39 19.22 55.18
C ARG A 605 22.84 18.73 55.19
N ASP A 606 23.55 18.87 54.07
CA ASP A 606 24.91 18.36 53.91
C ASP A 606 25.95 19.28 54.57
N ASP A 607 25.69 20.60 54.60
CA ASP A 607 26.41 21.56 55.44
C ASP A 607 26.25 21.22 56.93
N ILE A 608 25.02 20.99 57.40
CA ILE A 608 24.74 20.53 58.78
C ILE A 608 25.36 19.16 59.06
N ALA A 609 25.45 18.26 58.07
CA ALA A 609 26.12 16.98 58.21
C ALA A 609 27.66 17.13 58.35
N GLN A 610 28.27 18.07 57.63
CA GLN A 610 29.68 18.44 57.81
C GLN A 610 29.93 19.07 59.17
N GLU A 611 29.07 19.97 59.65
CA GLU A 611 29.15 20.53 61.01
C GLU A 611 29.02 19.44 62.07
N LYS A 612 28.04 18.54 61.94
CA LYS A 612 27.89 17.37 62.82
C LYS A 612 29.12 16.47 62.78
N SER A 613 29.76 16.28 61.63
CA SER A 613 31.00 15.51 61.50
C SER A 613 32.17 16.17 62.23
N LYS A 614 32.34 17.50 62.08
CA LYS A 614 33.32 18.31 62.83
C LYS A 614 33.09 18.24 64.35
N LEU A 615 31.84 18.35 64.80
CA LEU A 615 31.47 18.24 66.22
C LEU A 615 31.69 16.81 66.75
N MET A 616 31.43 15.78 65.94
CA MET A 616 31.73 14.38 66.30
C MET A 616 33.24 14.13 66.40
N SER A 617 34.07 14.70 65.51
CA SER A 617 35.53 14.53 65.62
C SER A 617 36.11 15.28 66.82
N GLN A 618 35.58 16.46 67.16
CA GLN A 618 35.91 17.18 68.41
C GLN A 618 35.47 16.40 69.67
N LEU A 619 34.29 15.77 69.64
CA LEU A 619 33.82 14.91 70.73
C LEU A 619 34.71 13.68 70.92
N VAL A 620 35.13 13.03 69.82
CA VAL A 620 36.07 11.89 69.87
C VAL A 620 37.45 12.32 70.36
N ALA A 621 37.95 13.49 69.93
CA ALA A 621 39.23 14.03 70.41
C ALA A 621 39.20 14.30 71.92
N THR A 622 38.21 15.04 72.41
CA THR A 622 38.05 15.32 73.85
C THR A 622 37.76 14.06 74.68
N GLN A 623 37.07 13.06 74.11
CA GLN A 623 36.90 11.75 74.75
C GLN A 623 38.21 10.94 74.82
N GLN A 624 39.08 11.06 73.81
CA GLN A 624 40.42 10.45 73.82
C GLN A 624 41.35 11.17 74.80
N GLU A 625 41.35 12.50 74.86
CA GLU A 625 42.07 13.28 75.89
C GLU A 625 41.61 12.89 77.30
N ALA A 626 40.29 12.81 77.53
CA ALA A 626 39.72 12.31 78.77
C ALA A 626 39.96 10.80 79.01
N SER A 627 40.43 10.04 78.02
CA SER A 627 40.91 8.66 78.17
C SER A 627 42.39 8.65 78.58
N ASN A 628 43.22 9.45 77.91
CA ASN A 628 44.64 9.64 78.23
C ASN A 628 44.80 10.13 79.69
N HIS A 629 44.03 11.13 80.12
CA HIS A 629 44.04 11.60 81.50
C HIS A 629 43.56 10.54 82.51
N ARG A 630 42.69 9.60 82.11
CA ARG A 630 42.32 8.45 82.96
C ARG A 630 43.43 7.41 83.06
N MET A 631 44.24 7.25 82.02
CA MET A 631 45.45 6.41 82.01
C MET A 631 46.56 7.05 82.86
N GLU A 632 46.83 8.35 82.70
CA GLU A 632 47.74 9.12 83.56
C GLU A 632 47.36 9.03 85.04
N LEU A 633 46.06 9.17 85.36
CA LEU A 633 45.55 8.97 86.72
C LEU A 633 45.65 7.52 87.22
N ALA A 634 45.64 6.53 86.33
CA ALA A 634 45.86 5.13 86.68
C ALA A 634 47.35 4.85 86.97
N ASP A 635 48.25 5.40 86.16
CA ASP A 635 49.71 5.29 86.36
C ASP A 635 50.14 6.00 87.66
N VAL A 636 49.63 7.20 87.93
CA VAL A 636 49.88 7.91 89.20
C VAL A 636 49.32 7.12 90.39
N ARG A 637 48.13 6.50 90.26
CA ARG A 637 47.60 5.59 91.30
C ARG A 637 48.46 4.36 91.50
N HIS A 638 48.98 3.76 90.43
CA HIS A 638 49.86 2.60 90.51
C HIS A 638 51.20 2.95 91.16
N GLN A 639 51.82 4.08 90.80
CA GLN A 639 53.01 4.61 91.46
C GLN A 639 52.78 4.85 92.96
N LEU A 640 51.64 5.45 93.32
CA LEU A 640 51.26 5.68 94.71
C LEU A 640 51.01 4.36 95.47
N GLN A 641 50.41 3.36 94.82
CA GLN A 641 50.23 2.02 95.39
C GLN A 641 51.56 1.27 95.58
N CYS A 642 52.51 1.41 94.65
CA CYS A 642 53.87 0.88 94.81
C CYS A 642 54.62 1.58 95.96
N ALA A 643 54.46 2.90 96.12
CA ALA A 643 55.02 3.64 97.25
C ALA A 643 54.38 3.23 98.60
N LEU A 644 53.07 2.95 98.63
CA LEU A 644 52.40 2.38 99.80
C LEU A 644 52.94 0.97 100.12
N HIS A 645 53.14 0.12 99.11
CA HIS A 645 53.69 -1.22 99.34
C HIS A 645 55.13 -1.18 99.90
N GLN A 646 55.97 -0.27 99.38
CA GLN A 646 57.31 -0.01 99.94
C GLN A 646 57.26 0.49 101.40
N LEU A 647 56.22 1.26 101.77
CA LEU A 647 55.99 1.66 103.16
C LEU A 647 55.52 0.49 104.04
N GLU A 648 54.70 -0.43 103.52
CA GLU A 648 54.31 -1.66 104.22
C GLU A 648 55.50 -2.60 104.44
N GLU A 649 56.36 -2.81 103.43
CA GLU A 649 57.60 -3.59 103.55
C GLU A 649 58.52 -2.99 104.63
N MET A 650 58.70 -1.67 104.64
CA MET A 650 59.45 -0.96 105.67
C MET A 650 58.82 -1.12 107.07
N GLN A 651 57.48 -1.15 107.19
CA GLN A 651 56.81 -1.41 108.48
C GLN A 651 56.96 -2.86 108.94
N GLN A 652 56.93 -3.85 108.05
CA GLN A 652 57.15 -5.25 108.41
C GLN A 652 58.57 -5.52 108.93
N ILE A 653 59.58 -4.80 108.42
CA ILE A 653 60.96 -4.87 108.93
C ILE A 653 61.06 -4.32 110.38
N VAL A 654 60.33 -3.26 110.70
CA VAL A 654 60.31 -2.67 112.06
C VAL A 654 59.60 -3.58 113.09
N ALA A 655 58.64 -4.39 112.65
CA ALA A 655 57.80 -5.21 113.54
C ALA A 655 58.54 -6.35 114.28
N GLN A 656 59.77 -6.70 113.90
CA GLN A 656 60.49 -7.86 114.47
C GLN A 656 61.29 -7.56 115.77
N SER A 657 61.14 -6.38 116.40
CA SER A 657 61.92 -6.04 117.60
C SER A 657 61.14 -5.35 118.75
N GLY A 658 60.94 -6.08 119.85
CA GLY A 658 60.99 -5.48 121.21
C GLY A 658 59.69 -5.23 122.02
N LYS A 659 59.26 -6.25 122.77
CA LYS A 659 58.73 -6.17 124.17
C LYS A 659 57.58 -5.19 124.55
N LYS A 660 56.40 -5.79 124.82
CA LYS A 660 55.54 -5.67 126.03
C LYS A 660 55.27 -4.28 126.67
N THR A 661 54.00 -3.85 126.64
CA THR A 661 53.23 -3.40 127.83
C THR A 661 51.72 -3.66 127.64
N CYS A 662 50.86 -3.31 128.60
CA CYS A 662 49.50 -3.87 128.77
C CYS A 662 48.35 -2.83 128.70
N ILE A 663 47.16 -3.29 128.20
CA ILE A 663 45.78 -3.08 128.71
C ILE A 663 45.24 -1.61 128.82
N PRO A 664 43.94 -1.31 128.55
CA PRO A 664 42.80 -2.17 128.21
C PRO A 664 42.18 -1.92 126.81
N GLN A 665 41.14 -2.69 126.48
CA GLN A 665 40.18 -2.39 125.41
C GLN A 665 39.14 -1.35 125.88
N ASP A 666 38.59 -0.60 124.94
CA ASP A 666 37.16 -0.28 124.91
C ASP A 666 36.70 -0.36 123.45
N ASP A 667 35.65 -1.12 123.18
CA ASP A 667 35.14 -1.34 121.82
C ASP A 667 34.05 -0.32 121.49
N ASN A 668 34.17 0.40 120.38
CA ASN A 668 33.03 0.64 119.49
C ASN A 668 33.42 1.13 118.09
N SER A 669 32.57 0.74 117.14
CA SER A 669 32.57 1.22 115.75
C SER A 669 32.46 2.74 115.68
N ASP A 670 33.33 3.39 114.90
CA ASP A 670 32.95 4.17 113.70
C ASP A 670 34.18 4.90 113.10
N ILE A 671 34.39 4.76 111.78
CA ILE A 671 35.05 5.67 110.81
C ILE A 671 35.47 4.87 109.56
N ALA A 672 34.75 5.06 108.46
CA ALA A 672 35.10 4.70 107.07
C ALA A 672 33.97 5.20 106.15
N TYR A 673 34.14 6.06 105.14
CA TYR A 673 35.33 6.76 104.64
C TYR A 673 34.92 8.19 104.21
N ALA A 674 35.89 9.12 104.18
CA ALA A 674 35.71 10.42 103.53
C ALA A 674 36.04 10.35 102.02
N VAL A 675 35.82 11.46 101.31
CA VAL A 675 36.11 11.69 99.87
C VAL A 675 35.10 11.09 98.89
N ALA A 676 33.99 11.80 98.70
CA ALA A 676 33.18 11.77 97.48
C ALA A 676 32.69 13.20 97.14
N ALA A 677 32.57 13.53 95.86
CA ALA A 677 32.15 14.85 95.37
C ALA A 677 30.73 15.20 95.86
N ASN A 678 30.40 16.41 96.33
CA ASN A 678 30.61 17.74 95.74
C ASN A 678 29.97 17.92 94.36
N ILE A 679 28.67 18.27 94.33
CA ILE A 679 28.04 19.16 93.34
C ILE A 679 26.67 19.60 93.89
N GLN A 680 26.52 20.90 94.10
CA GLN A 680 25.24 21.62 94.15
C GLN A 680 25.46 23.03 93.61
N SER A 681 24.38 23.66 93.14
CA SER A 681 24.37 25.00 92.52
C SER A 681 25.02 25.07 91.13
N LYS A 682 24.58 25.94 90.21
CA LYS A 682 23.28 26.59 89.89
C LYS A 682 23.57 27.56 88.73
N LYS A 683 22.52 27.98 88.02
CA LYS A 683 22.38 29.33 87.43
C LYS A 683 23.32 29.81 86.29
N ILE A 684 22.70 29.92 85.11
CA ILE A 684 22.24 31.18 84.47
C ILE A 684 23.14 31.92 83.44
N ASN A 685 22.45 32.39 82.39
CA ASN A 685 22.69 33.53 81.49
C ASN A 685 23.78 33.52 80.39
N SER A 686 23.41 34.27 79.33
CA SER A 686 24.25 35.22 78.58
C SER A 686 25.16 34.69 77.46
N LEU A 687 25.30 35.33 76.30
CA LEU A 687 24.48 36.29 75.49
C LEU A 687 25.33 36.60 74.23
N ARG A 688 24.71 36.75 73.04
CA ARG A 688 25.21 37.61 71.92
C ARG A 688 26.61 37.25 71.35
N GLU A 689 27.16 37.86 70.29
CA GLU A 689 26.71 38.48 69.01
C GLU A 689 27.99 38.98 68.29
N THR A 690 27.96 39.28 66.97
CA THR A 690 29.06 39.90 66.18
C THR A 690 30.35 39.05 65.97
N ASP A 691 31.23 39.28 64.97
CA ASP A 691 31.05 39.68 63.55
C ASP A 691 32.34 39.49 62.73
N LEU A 692 32.18 39.39 61.39
CA LEU A 692 33.07 39.88 60.30
C LEU A 692 34.54 39.39 60.11
N CYS A 693 34.92 39.35 58.81
CA CYS A 693 36.28 39.50 58.22
C CYS A 693 37.31 38.34 58.39
N HIS A 694 38.23 38.07 57.44
CA HIS A 694 38.36 38.54 56.04
C HIS A 694 39.13 37.51 55.16
N ILE A 695 39.15 37.82 53.86
CA ILE A 695 39.91 37.24 52.72
C ILE A 695 41.29 36.63 53.07
N ASP A 696 41.60 35.44 52.53
CA ASP A 696 42.79 35.28 51.66
C ASP A 696 42.81 34.03 50.76
N SER A 697 43.54 34.15 49.65
CA SER A 697 43.86 33.13 48.63
C SER A 697 45.19 33.56 47.99
N PRO A 698 46.16 32.67 47.65
CA PRO A 698 46.07 32.04 46.33
C PRO A 698 46.82 30.68 46.12
N GLU A 699 46.56 30.10 44.94
CA GLU A 699 47.50 29.44 44.01
C GLU A 699 48.31 28.15 44.34
N SER A 700 48.04 27.14 43.48
CA SER A 700 49.03 26.44 42.62
C SER A 700 49.88 25.25 43.14
N SER A 701 49.63 24.07 42.57
CA SER A 701 50.64 23.34 41.76
C SER A 701 49.97 22.30 40.84
N THR A 702 50.66 21.84 39.77
CA THR A 702 50.04 21.11 38.64
C THR A 702 50.90 19.94 38.11
N VAL A 703 50.39 18.70 38.14
CA VAL A 703 50.83 17.48 37.42
C VAL A 703 49.59 16.56 37.35
N LYS A 704 48.99 16.10 36.23
CA LYS A 704 49.41 15.42 34.96
C LYS A 704 49.82 13.95 35.14
N ASP A 705 49.34 12.94 34.42
CA ASP A 705 48.34 12.77 33.33
C ASP A 705 47.81 11.28 33.39
N ILE A 706 47.04 10.82 32.38
CA ILE A 706 46.85 9.40 31.92
C ILE A 706 45.55 8.62 32.32
N ILE A 707 44.51 8.80 31.47
CA ILE A 707 43.78 7.78 30.63
C ILE A 707 42.69 6.81 31.20
N GLU A 708 41.56 6.79 30.44
CA GLU A 708 40.49 5.77 30.19
C GLU A 708 39.60 5.19 31.33
N ASP A 709 38.34 5.68 31.35
CA ASP A 709 37.08 4.97 30.99
C ASP A 709 36.55 3.71 31.72
N ASP A 710 35.24 3.48 31.52
CA ASP A 710 34.36 2.35 31.89
C ASP A 710 34.19 1.96 33.39
N TRP A 711 33.13 2.51 33.99
CA TRP A 711 32.50 1.98 35.22
C TRP A 711 31.39 0.96 34.88
N GLU A 712 31.70 -0.33 34.88
CA GLU A 712 30.67 -1.37 35.08
C GLU A 712 30.40 -1.58 36.58
N GLU A 713 29.12 -1.64 36.97
CA GLU A 713 28.73 -1.98 38.33
C GLU A 713 29.09 -3.44 38.67
N ARG A 714 29.82 -3.65 39.77
CA ARG A 714 29.88 -4.94 40.45
C ARG A 714 29.45 -4.85 41.90
N LEU A 715 28.48 -5.69 42.24
CA LEU A 715 28.03 -5.97 43.59
C LEU A 715 29.21 -6.49 44.43
N SER A 716 29.42 -5.89 45.61
CA SER A 716 30.21 -6.56 46.65
C SER A 716 29.31 -7.59 47.33
N SER A 717 29.81 -8.82 47.48
CA SER A 717 29.30 -9.76 48.49
C SER A 717 30.05 -9.47 49.79
N ASP A 718 29.39 -9.74 50.91
CA ASP A 718 30.08 -10.08 52.16
C ASP A 718 29.84 -11.57 52.46
N GLU A 719 30.59 -12.10 53.42
CA GLU A 719 31.00 -13.51 53.51
C GLU A 719 30.40 -14.29 54.70
N SER A 720 30.81 -15.56 54.80
CA SER A 720 30.85 -16.41 56.02
C SER A 720 29.57 -17.12 56.49
N ASP A 721 29.61 -18.37 57.01
CA ASP A 721 30.53 -19.50 56.73
C ASP A 721 29.95 -20.83 57.31
N LEU A 722 30.52 -21.98 56.93
CA LEU A 722 30.37 -23.33 57.53
C LEU A 722 28.96 -23.98 57.48
N ASP A 723 28.78 -25.31 57.51
CA ASP A 723 29.69 -26.44 57.78
C ASP A 723 29.77 -27.45 56.60
N THR A 724 30.82 -28.28 56.59
CA THR A 724 31.04 -29.41 55.67
C THR A 724 30.77 -30.78 56.31
N ASP A 725 30.30 -31.77 55.53
CA ASP A 725 30.81 -33.15 55.66
C ASP A 725 30.51 -34.04 54.42
N ASP A 726 31.43 -34.92 54.05
CA ASP A 726 31.29 -35.88 52.92
C ASP A 726 32.19 -37.13 53.12
N PHE A 727 31.61 -38.34 53.28
CA PHE A 727 32.35 -39.60 53.04
C PHE A 727 31.51 -40.88 52.76
N ASN A 728 30.97 -40.97 51.54
CA ASN A 728 31.07 -42.13 50.62
C ASN A 728 31.27 -43.60 51.15
N LYS A 729 30.28 -44.50 50.89
CA LYS A 729 30.39 -45.92 50.36
C LYS A 729 29.07 -46.72 50.57
N THR A 730 28.69 -47.79 49.85
CA THR A 730 28.92 -48.29 48.46
C THR A 730 27.99 -49.50 48.16
N CYS A 731 27.59 -49.71 46.89
CA CYS A 731 26.92 -50.92 46.33
C CYS A 731 25.40 -51.14 46.63
N SER A 732 24.59 -51.78 45.76
CA SER A 732 24.91 -52.51 44.51
C SER A 732 23.72 -52.67 43.52
N ARG A 733 23.99 -52.56 42.20
CA ARG A 733 23.26 -53.18 41.04
C ARG A 733 21.82 -52.64 40.76
N LYS A 734 21.28 -52.63 39.52
CA LYS A 734 21.73 -53.10 38.18
C LYS A 734 20.90 -52.40 37.04
N CYS A 735 21.45 -52.31 35.83
CA CYS A 735 20.80 -52.03 34.52
C CYS A 735 20.00 -50.70 34.37
N ALA A 736 20.33 -49.70 33.54
CA ALA A 736 20.85 -49.62 32.15
C ALA A 736 19.81 -49.65 31.01
N ARG A 737 19.47 -48.46 30.47
CA ARG A 737 19.32 -48.19 29.03
C ARG A 737 19.56 -46.70 28.74
N VAL A 738 20.17 -46.39 27.59
CA VAL A 738 20.59 -45.03 27.19
C VAL A 738 19.91 -44.67 25.86
N LYS A 739 19.47 -43.40 25.68
CA LYS A 739 19.77 -42.52 24.52
C LYS A 739 18.75 -41.40 24.25
N HIS A 740 19.27 -40.17 24.09
CA HIS A 740 18.78 -39.06 23.24
C HIS A 740 17.36 -38.50 23.54
N SER A 741 16.99 -37.28 23.10
CA SER A 741 17.72 -36.02 22.84
C SER A 741 16.67 -34.90 22.66
N LEU A 742 17.09 -33.64 22.82
CA LEU A 742 16.41 -32.39 22.43
C LEU A 742 15.39 -32.59 21.27
N ASP A 743 14.17 -32.06 21.32
CA ASP A 743 13.86 -30.62 21.23
C ASP A 743 12.33 -30.37 21.29
N LYS A 744 11.85 -29.26 21.90
CA LYS A 744 10.78 -28.37 21.36
C LYS A 744 10.29 -27.25 22.30
N ARG A 745 10.05 -26.12 21.65
CA ARG A 745 9.66 -24.79 22.17
C ARG A 745 8.14 -24.63 22.36
N LEU A 746 7.75 -23.94 23.45
CA LEU A 746 6.51 -23.17 23.72
C LEU A 746 5.14 -23.68 23.18
N THR A 747 4.19 -23.91 24.10
CA THR A 747 2.89 -23.19 24.19
C THR A 747 2.14 -23.63 25.45
N ASN A 748 1.71 -22.71 26.31
CA ASN A 748 0.81 -23.00 27.45
C ASN A 748 -0.31 -21.97 27.52
N GLY A 749 -1.53 -22.39 27.18
CA GLY A 749 -2.74 -21.58 27.30
C GLY A 749 -3.39 -21.71 28.67
N ILE A 750 -3.92 -20.61 29.21
CA ILE A 750 -4.57 -20.56 30.52
C ILE A 750 -5.93 -21.26 30.48
N ASN A 751 -6.21 -22.11 31.48
CA ASN A 751 -7.58 -22.44 31.88
C ASN A 751 -7.63 -22.88 33.36
N LYS A 752 -8.30 -22.09 34.21
CA LYS A 752 -8.78 -22.53 35.53
C LYS A 752 -10.23 -22.10 35.74
N ARG A 753 -10.98 -23.02 36.36
CA ARG A 753 -12.45 -23.11 36.51
C ARG A 753 -12.92 -22.48 37.82
N ILE A 754 -14.11 -21.85 37.83
CA ILE A 754 -15.15 -21.76 38.89
C ILE A 754 -16.34 -20.98 38.24
N LYS A 755 -17.64 -21.34 38.25
CA LYS A 755 -18.50 -22.35 38.93
C LYS A 755 -19.36 -21.88 40.12
N SER A 756 -20.26 -20.92 39.88
CA SER A 756 -21.51 -20.62 40.62
C SER A 756 -22.42 -19.72 39.74
N GLY A 757 -23.73 -19.54 39.93
CA GLY A 757 -24.70 -20.10 40.87
C GLY A 757 -26.14 -19.68 40.45
N GLN A 758 -27.19 -20.34 40.95
CA GLN A 758 -28.59 -20.17 40.49
C GLN A 758 -29.20 -18.79 40.80
N ARG A 759 -30.18 -18.35 39.98
CA ARG A 759 -31.54 -17.98 40.46
C ARG A 759 -32.58 -17.92 39.33
N LYS A 760 -33.86 -18.02 39.72
CA LYS A 760 -35.04 -17.92 38.84
C LYS A 760 -35.68 -16.53 38.96
N SER A 761 -36.28 -16.03 37.89
CA SER A 761 -37.57 -15.30 37.94
C SER A 761 -38.22 -15.24 36.56
N SER A 762 -39.55 -15.13 36.53
CA SER A 762 -40.40 -15.08 35.34
C SER A 762 -40.87 -13.65 35.04
N SER A 763 -41.83 -13.50 34.12
CA SER A 763 -42.57 -12.27 33.71
C SER A 763 -41.99 -11.49 32.50
N LYS A 764 -42.81 -10.85 31.65
CA LYS A 764 -44.23 -11.10 31.24
C LYS A 764 -44.49 -10.41 29.88
N GLU A 765 -45.63 -10.68 29.26
CA GLU A 765 -46.06 -10.11 27.97
C GLU A 765 -46.03 -8.57 27.93
N LYS A 766 -45.75 -8.00 26.74
CA LYS A 766 -46.80 -7.36 25.96
C LYS A 766 -46.46 -7.15 24.48
N SER A 767 -47.52 -7.03 23.69
CA SER A 767 -47.56 -6.76 22.25
C SER A 767 -47.45 -5.27 21.93
N ASP A 768 -47.11 -4.95 20.68
CA ASP A 768 -47.99 -4.09 19.89
C ASP A 768 -47.90 -4.42 18.39
N GLU A 769 -49.02 -4.23 17.67
CA GLU A 769 -49.21 -4.74 16.30
C GLU A 769 -50.01 -3.76 15.43
N LYS A 770 -49.50 -3.46 14.22
CA LYS A 770 -50.23 -3.04 12.99
C LYS A 770 -49.21 -2.95 11.84
N LYS A 771 -49.33 -3.77 10.79
CA LYS A 771 -50.15 -3.58 9.56
C LYS A 771 -49.56 -2.54 8.58
N ASP A 772 -49.60 -2.73 7.26
CA ASP A 772 -50.57 -3.51 6.48
C ASP A 772 -50.09 -3.95 5.07
N LYS A 773 -50.87 -4.86 4.45
CA LYS A 773 -51.05 -5.13 2.98
C LYS A 773 -50.07 -6.01 2.16
N SER A 774 -50.66 -7.08 1.60
CA SER A 774 -50.19 -7.98 0.51
C SER A 774 -50.57 -7.45 -0.89
N PRO A 775 -50.30 -8.11 -2.06
CA PRO A 775 -50.71 -9.50 -2.46
C PRO A 775 -49.55 -10.34 -3.06
N GLY A 776 -49.69 -11.60 -3.55
CA GLY A 776 -50.80 -12.56 -3.65
C GLY A 776 -50.78 -13.36 -5.00
N ILE A 777 -51.45 -14.53 -5.08
CA ILE A 777 -51.56 -15.47 -6.26
C ILE A 777 -50.30 -16.38 -6.45
N ARG A 778 -50.34 -17.71 -6.17
CA ARG A 778 -50.88 -18.91 -6.90
C ARG A 778 -50.01 -19.35 -8.13
N ASP A 779 -49.82 -20.63 -8.48
CA ASP A 779 -50.40 -21.89 -7.94
C ASP A 779 -49.53 -23.16 -8.19
N GLN A 780 -49.69 -24.16 -7.30
CA GLN A 780 -49.65 -25.64 -7.43
C GLN A 780 -48.56 -26.47 -8.19
N SER A 781 -48.34 -27.69 -7.65
CA SER A 781 -47.47 -28.79 -8.13
C SER A 781 -48.20 -29.81 -9.03
N PRO A 782 -47.51 -30.81 -9.61
CA PRO A 782 -47.36 -32.16 -8.99
C PRO A 782 -45.89 -32.67 -9.01
N ALA A 783 -45.38 -33.59 -8.17
CA ALA A 783 -45.86 -34.74 -7.37
C ALA A 783 -45.56 -36.13 -7.99
N LEU A 784 -45.30 -37.13 -7.13
CA LEU A 784 -44.76 -38.50 -7.40
C LEU A 784 -43.24 -38.53 -7.77
N ARG A 785 -42.29 -39.23 -7.11
CA ARG A 785 -42.22 -40.29 -6.06
C ARG A 785 -41.88 -41.73 -6.53
N ASP A 786 -40.61 -41.92 -6.87
CA ASP A 786 -39.66 -42.89 -6.27
C ASP A 786 -39.70 -44.41 -6.63
N GLN A 787 -38.51 -45.04 -6.51
CA GLN A 787 -38.15 -46.49 -6.48
C GLN A 787 -38.29 -47.39 -7.74
N SER A 788 -37.11 -47.77 -8.29
CA SER A 788 -36.54 -49.15 -8.44
C SER A 788 -37.38 -50.36 -8.97
N PRO A 789 -36.79 -51.50 -9.45
CA PRO A 789 -35.39 -51.97 -9.37
C PRO A 789 -34.81 -52.49 -10.73
N GLY A 790 -33.83 -53.39 -10.72
CA GLY A 790 -33.37 -54.15 -11.91
C GLY A 790 -32.49 -55.38 -11.56
N ARG A 791 -32.09 -56.22 -12.55
CA ARG A 791 -30.97 -57.21 -12.50
C ARG A 791 -30.87 -58.11 -13.76
N ARG A 792 -29.63 -58.36 -14.23
CA ARG A 792 -29.16 -59.55 -15.03
C ARG A 792 -29.76 -59.78 -16.44
N ASP A 793 -29.18 -60.55 -17.37
CA ASP A 793 -27.88 -61.26 -17.45
C ASP A 793 -27.41 -61.49 -18.92
N ARG A 794 -26.08 -61.66 -19.12
CA ARG A 794 -25.37 -62.51 -20.14
C ARG A 794 -25.35 -62.21 -21.67
N SER A 795 -24.31 -62.78 -22.30
CA SER A 795 -23.84 -62.80 -23.71
C SER A 795 -24.34 -64.07 -24.48
N PRO A 796 -23.76 -64.62 -25.60
CA PRO A 796 -22.66 -64.21 -26.52
C PRO A 796 -22.87 -64.49 -28.06
N GLY A 797 -21.85 -64.19 -28.91
CA GLY A 797 -21.68 -64.69 -30.31
C GLY A 797 -21.03 -63.61 -31.23
N LYS A 798 -19.83 -63.78 -31.83
CA LYS A 798 -19.43 -64.61 -33.01
C LYS A 798 -20.19 -64.26 -34.32
N THR A 799 -19.58 -63.92 -35.46
CA THR A 799 -18.21 -63.42 -35.82
C THR A 799 -18.30 -62.74 -37.24
N GLU A 800 -17.39 -62.67 -38.25
CA GLU A 800 -16.02 -63.18 -38.53
C GLU A 800 -15.26 -62.32 -39.61
N ILE A 801 -13.99 -61.97 -39.34
CA ILE A 801 -12.78 -61.94 -40.21
C ILE A 801 -12.83 -61.49 -41.71
N THR A 802 -11.95 -60.53 -42.07
CA THR A 802 -11.06 -60.60 -43.28
C THR A 802 -9.66 -60.05 -42.96
N SER A 803 -8.63 -60.42 -43.74
CA SER A 803 -7.20 -60.15 -43.41
C SER A 803 -6.23 -60.31 -44.59
N ASP A 804 -5.14 -59.54 -44.61
CA ASP A 804 -3.90 -59.73 -45.40
C ASP A 804 -2.83 -58.77 -44.79
N ALA A 805 -1.51 -59.02 -44.67
CA ALA A 805 -0.61 -60.18 -44.80
C ALA A 805 0.68 -59.86 -43.97
N GLY A 806 1.66 -60.74 -43.67
CA GLY A 806 1.84 -62.18 -43.91
C GLY A 806 3.29 -62.66 -43.58
N SER A 807 3.51 -63.98 -43.58
CA SER A 807 4.82 -64.71 -43.60
C SER A 807 5.85 -64.62 -42.44
N ARG A 808 5.91 -65.70 -41.64
CA ARG A 808 7.09 -66.59 -41.29
C ARG A 808 8.47 -65.95 -40.96
N ARG A 809 9.30 -66.44 -40.01
CA ARG A 809 9.35 -67.56 -39.03
C ARG A 809 10.52 -67.23 -38.02
N ASP A 810 11.12 -68.05 -37.12
CA ASP A 810 11.10 -69.48 -36.71
C ASP A 810 11.41 -69.64 -35.18
N CYS A 811 11.81 -70.84 -34.69
CA CYS A 811 11.88 -71.22 -33.26
C CYS A 811 13.29 -71.55 -32.71
N ALA A 812 13.45 -71.49 -31.37
CA ALA A 812 14.62 -71.94 -30.58
C ALA A 812 14.23 -72.43 -29.15
N THR A 813 15.21 -72.78 -28.30
CA THR A 813 15.05 -73.82 -27.24
C THR A 813 15.68 -73.50 -25.86
N SER A 814 15.18 -74.12 -24.77
CA SER A 814 15.67 -74.06 -23.36
C SER A 814 16.38 -75.36 -22.93
N PRO A 815 17.26 -75.38 -21.89
CA PRO A 815 16.99 -76.25 -20.71
C PRO A 815 17.63 -75.90 -19.32
N ILE A 816 16.84 -76.09 -18.23
CA ILE A 816 17.10 -76.95 -17.02
C ILE A 816 18.24 -76.66 -15.96
N THR A 817 17.81 -76.16 -14.78
CA THR A 817 18.15 -76.48 -13.34
C THR A 817 19.49 -76.23 -12.57
N PHE A 818 19.32 -75.67 -11.34
CA PHE A 818 19.93 -75.94 -10.00
C PHE A 818 21.44 -75.77 -9.66
N ILE A 819 21.74 -74.97 -8.60
CA ILE A 819 22.45 -75.32 -7.32
C ILE A 819 22.64 -74.04 -6.43
N SER A 820 23.02 -74.18 -5.14
CA SER A 820 22.93 -73.14 -4.08
C SER A 820 24.25 -72.79 -3.35
N ALA A 821 24.28 -71.55 -2.80
CA ALA A 821 24.86 -71.13 -1.50
C ALA A 821 26.38 -70.85 -1.32
N THR A 822 26.67 -70.17 -0.19
CA THR A 822 27.95 -69.69 0.39
C THR A 822 28.62 -68.51 -0.36
N ALA A 823 28.92 -67.32 0.23
CA ALA A 823 29.62 -66.91 1.47
C ALA A 823 31.17 -66.78 1.24
N ASN A 824 31.95 -65.88 1.85
CA ASN A 824 31.71 -64.83 2.88
C ASN A 824 32.89 -63.80 2.87
N ILE A 825 32.91 -62.83 3.80
CA ILE A 825 34.05 -61.92 4.16
C ILE A 825 34.43 -60.83 3.11
N SER A 826 35.03 -59.66 3.44
CA SER A 826 34.78 -58.61 4.47
C SER A 826 35.79 -57.45 4.28
N SER A 827 35.44 -56.23 4.74
CA SER A 827 36.38 -55.13 5.11
C SER A 827 37.11 -54.41 3.92
N ASN A 828 37.63 -53.17 4.01
CA ASN A 828 37.40 -52.03 4.92
C ASN A 828 38.08 -50.74 4.35
N ILE A 829 37.84 -49.56 4.97
CA ILE A 829 38.67 -48.31 4.88
C ILE A 829 38.58 -47.58 3.49
N SER A 830 38.55 -46.24 3.31
CA SER A 830 38.75 -45.05 4.18
C SER A 830 37.92 -43.81 3.77
N LYS A 831 37.74 -42.88 4.73
CA LYS A 831 37.94 -41.40 4.72
C LYS A 831 38.22 -40.66 3.38
N SER A 832 37.92 -39.36 3.17
CA SER A 832 37.12 -38.31 3.87
C SER A 832 37.28 -36.92 3.19
N LEU A 833 36.39 -35.94 3.48
CA LEU A 833 36.59 -34.46 3.29
C LEU A 833 36.73 -33.94 1.82
N SER A 834 36.66 -32.64 1.48
CA SER A 834 35.82 -31.51 1.98
C SER A 834 35.95 -30.25 1.06
N SER A 835 35.26 -29.16 1.43
CA SER A 835 35.56 -27.74 1.09
C SER A 835 35.00 -27.12 -0.22
N LYS A 836 35.19 -25.79 -0.33
CA LYS A 836 34.55 -24.81 -1.23
C LYS A 836 35.60 -24.08 -2.08
N HIS A 837 35.22 -23.37 -3.16
CA HIS A 837 35.33 -21.89 -3.28
C HIS A 837 34.79 -21.36 -4.63
N ARG A 838 35.03 -20.08 -4.97
CA ARG A 838 34.28 -19.23 -5.92
C ARG A 838 35.23 -18.32 -6.74
N ALA A 839 34.78 -17.97 -7.96
CA ALA A 839 35.40 -17.02 -8.92
C ALA A 839 36.72 -17.51 -9.59
N GLY A 840 37.08 -17.03 -10.79
CA GLY A 840 36.33 -16.22 -11.77
C GLY A 840 37.22 -15.25 -12.55
N TYR A 841 37.11 -15.22 -13.88
CA TYR A 841 37.78 -14.24 -14.77
C TYR A 841 37.01 -14.05 -16.09
N VAL A 842 37.32 -12.98 -16.82
CA VAL A 842 36.69 -12.56 -18.09
C VAL A 842 37.78 -12.17 -19.09
N ILE A 843 37.61 -12.45 -20.40
CA ILE A 843 37.84 -11.53 -21.56
C ILE A 843 37.92 -12.25 -22.94
N VAL A 844 37.04 -11.82 -23.85
CA VAL A 844 37.19 -11.66 -25.34
C VAL A 844 37.20 -12.85 -26.34
N LEU A 845 36.34 -12.69 -27.37
CA LEU A 845 36.32 -13.20 -28.76
C LEU A 845 36.59 -14.69 -29.12
N ASN A 846 35.54 -15.37 -29.62
CA ASN A 846 35.51 -15.75 -31.05
C ASN A 846 34.10 -16.07 -31.60
N ARG A 847 33.80 -15.67 -32.85
CA ARG A 847 32.42 -15.68 -33.42
C ARG A 847 32.00 -16.98 -34.14
N LYS A 848 32.86 -18.00 -34.23
CA LYS A 848 32.60 -19.25 -34.99
C LYS A 848 32.09 -20.46 -34.19
N ALA A 849 31.90 -20.35 -32.88
CA ALA A 849 31.66 -21.53 -32.00
C ALA A 849 30.19 -21.99 -31.81
N ARG A 850 29.16 -21.23 -32.25
CA ARG A 850 27.76 -21.51 -31.86
C ARG A 850 27.21 -22.87 -32.33
N LYS A 851 27.38 -23.24 -33.61
CA LYS A 851 26.83 -24.50 -34.16
C LYS A 851 27.43 -25.79 -33.55
N ALA A 852 28.59 -25.71 -32.90
CA ALA A 852 29.20 -26.85 -32.21
C ALA A 852 28.73 -27.02 -30.75
N ALA A 853 28.25 -25.94 -30.11
CA ALA A 853 27.78 -25.97 -28.73
C ALA A 853 26.38 -26.60 -28.62
N GLU A 854 25.47 -26.26 -29.55
CA GLU A 854 24.10 -26.77 -29.62
C GLU A 854 24.08 -28.30 -29.78
N SER A 855 24.92 -28.84 -30.65
CA SER A 855 25.10 -30.30 -30.82
C SER A 855 25.52 -30.99 -29.52
N LYS A 856 26.50 -30.44 -28.79
CA LYS A 856 26.94 -30.99 -27.49
C LYS A 856 25.87 -30.86 -26.39
N GLN A 857 25.01 -29.83 -26.42
CA GLN A 857 23.86 -29.76 -25.52
C GLN A 857 22.80 -30.82 -25.85
N ILE A 858 22.49 -31.05 -27.13
CA ILE A 858 21.55 -32.08 -27.56
C ILE A 858 22.02 -33.48 -27.12
N VAL A 859 23.30 -33.82 -27.32
CA VAL A 859 23.85 -35.12 -26.89
C VAL A 859 23.81 -35.28 -25.37
N ASN A 860 24.16 -34.24 -24.59
CA ASN A 860 24.04 -34.29 -23.12
C ASN A 860 22.58 -34.43 -22.65
N LEU A 861 21.62 -33.79 -23.33
CA LEU A 861 20.20 -33.93 -23.04
C LEU A 861 19.69 -35.34 -23.38
N GLN A 862 20.11 -35.92 -24.51
CA GLN A 862 19.80 -37.30 -24.89
C GLN A 862 20.36 -38.31 -23.88
N GLN A 863 21.63 -38.16 -23.46
CA GLN A 863 22.23 -39.00 -22.43
C GLN A 863 21.53 -38.86 -21.07
N ARG A 864 21.14 -37.63 -20.69
CA ARG A 864 20.37 -37.37 -19.46
C ARG A 864 18.96 -37.96 -19.52
N VAL A 865 18.29 -37.92 -20.67
CA VAL A 865 16.99 -38.59 -20.88
C VAL A 865 17.14 -40.11 -20.81
N ALA A 866 18.17 -40.69 -21.44
CA ALA A 866 18.45 -42.13 -21.34
C ALA A 866 18.75 -42.57 -19.89
N HIS A 867 19.50 -41.76 -19.13
CA HIS A 867 19.75 -42.03 -17.71
C HIS A 867 18.48 -41.94 -16.86
N LEU A 868 17.62 -40.94 -17.10
CA LEU A 868 16.34 -40.79 -16.41
C LEU A 868 15.36 -41.94 -16.77
N LEU A 869 15.34 -42.41 -18.02
CA LEU A 869 14.55 -43.58 -18.42
C LEU A 869 15.03 -44.86 -17.71
N ASN A 870 16.35 -45.10 -17.67
CA ASN A 870 16.93 -46.21 -16.90
C ASN A 870 16.61 -46.11 -15.40
N GLN A 871 16.63 -44.90 -14.83
CA GLN A 871 16.29 -44.66 -13.43
C GLN A 871 14.80 -44.92 -13.16
N VAL A 872 13.92 -44.52 -14.08
CA VAL A 872 12.48 -44.84 -14.03
C VAL A 872 12.23 -46.35 -14.13
N ASP A 873 12.95 -47.09 -14.97
CA ASP A 873 12.77 -48.54 -15.10
C ASP A 873 13.37 -49.32 -13.90
N LEU A 874 14.45 -48.82 -13.30
CA LEU A 874 14.92 -49.30 -11.99
C LEU A 874 13.86 -49.08 -10.90
N LEU A 875 13.22 -47.91 -10.85
CA LEU A 875 12.15 -47.61 -9.90
C LEU A 875 10.88 -48.44 -10.15
N LYS A 876 10.51 -48.73 -11.42
CA LYS A 876 9.43 -49.68 -11.75
C LYS A 876 9.75 -51.09 -11.23
N LYS A 877 10.96 -51.59 -11.49
CA LYS A 877 11.42 -52.91 -11.00
C LYS A 877 11.41 -52.97 -9.47
N ALA A 878 11.90 -51.92 -8.80
CA ALA A 878 11.85 -51.82 -7.34
C ALA A 878 10.40 -51.80 -6.80
N LYS A 879 9.48 -51.08 -7.46
CA LYS A 879 8.05 -51.06 -7.11
C LYS A 879 7.40 -52.45 -7.23
N VAL A 880 7.71 -53.22 -8.27
CA VAL A 880 7.19 -54.59 -8.43
C VAL A 880 7.70 -55.51 -7.31
N VAL A 881 8.99 -55.43 -6.97
CA VAL A 881 9.56 -56.20 -5.84
C VAL A 881 8.99 -55.78 -4.48
N ALA A 882 8.69 -54.49 -4.30
CA ALA A 882 8.02 -54.00 -3.10
C ALA A 882 6.57 -54.52 -2.99
N ALA A 883 5.79 -54.44 -4.06
CA ALA A 883 4.41 -54.96 -4.09
C ALA A 883 4.34 -56.49 -3.88
N ALA A 884 5.30 -57.24 -4.43
CA ALA A 884 5.41 -58.68 -4.17
C ALA A 884 5.73 -59.00 -2.70
N ARG A 885 6.54 -58.17 -2.03
CA ARG A 885 6.80 -58.30 -0.58
C ARG A 885 5.58 -57.91 0.27
N GLU A 886 4.83 -56.88 -0.14
CA GLU A 886 3.60 -56.45 0.51
C GLU A 886 2.53 -57.55 0.48
N GLY A 887 2.31 -58.17 -0.69
CA GLY A 887 1.43 -59.34 -0.83
C GLY A 887 1.87 -60.53 0.03
N ASN A 888 3.15 -60.90 -0.02
CA ASN A 888 3.68 -61.99 0.82
C ASN A 888 3.51 -61.70 2.33
N LEU A 889 3.65 -60.45 2.77
CA LEU A 889 3.40 -60.07 4.17
C LEU A 889 1.91 -60.17 4.51
N GLN A 890 1.02 -59.71 3.61
CA GLN A 890 -0.43 -59.83 3.78
C GLN A 890 -0.90 -61.29 3.86
N ASP A 891 -0.28 -62.18 3.08
CA ASP A 891 -0.48 -63.64 3.15
C ASP A 891 0.02 -64.25 4.47
N THR A 892 1.09 -63.71 5.09
CA THR A 892 1.50 -64.15 6.44
C THR A 892 0.59 -63.62 7.54
N VAL A 893 0.10 -62.38 7.44
CA VAL A 893 -0.82 -61.78 8.42
C VAL A 893 -2.15 -62.53 8.45
N THR A 894 -2.73 -62.84 7.29
CA THR A 894 -3.97 -63.62 7.20
C THR A 894 -3.80 -65.05 7.73
N ARG A 895 -2.64 -65.67 7.49
CA ARG A 895 -2.30 -67.00 8.06
C ARG A 895 -2.22 -66.97 9.59
N LEU A 896 -1.54 -65.97 10.16
CA LEU A 896 -1.45 -65.76 11.61
C LEU A 896 -2.82 -65.42 12.25
N GLN A 897 -3.71 -64.69 11.55
CA GLN A 897 -5.07 -64.46 12.03
C GLN A 897 -5.90 -65.75 12.05
N ASN A 898 -5.71 -66.66 11.08
CA ASN A 898 -6.35 -67.97 11.07
C ASN A 898 -5.79 -68.91 12.15
N GLU A 899 -4.48 -68.85 12.42
CA GLU A 899 -3.87 -69.58 13.55
C GLU A 899 -4.39 -69.08 14.89
N LEU A 900 -4.49 -67.75 15.08
CA LEU A 900 -5.00 -67.11 16.30
C LEU A 900 -6.50 -67.41 16.53
N SER A 901 -7.31 -67.47 15.48
CA SER A 901 -8.71 -67.90 15.60
C SER A 901 -8.82 -69.39 15.98
N SER A 902 -7.95 -70.26 15.43
CA SER A 902 -7.87 -71.68 15.82
C SER A 902 -7.46 -71.88 17.28
N LEU A 903 -6.52 -71.05 17.79
CA LEU A 903 -6.07 -71.06 19.17
C LEU A 903 -7.18 -70.56 20.11
N THR A 904 -7.90 -69.52 19.69
CA THR A 904 -9.07 -69.00 20.42
C THR A 904 -10.20 -70.04 20.50
N GLY A 905 -10.41 -70.83 19.43
CA GLY A 905 -11.33 -71.97 19.43
C GLY A 905 -10.91 -73.06 20.41
N ARG A 906 -9.63 -73.50 20.37
CA ARG A 906 -9.07 -74.48 21.31
C ARG A 906 -9.16 -74.01 22.77
N LEU A 907 -8.92 -72.72 23.03
CA LEU A 907 -9.05 -72.14 24.38
C LEU A 907 -10.51 -72.16 24.88
N LYS A 908 -11.51 -71.94 24.02
CA LYS A 908 -12.92 -72.08 24.38
C LYS A 908 -13.29 -73.53 24.72
N ALA A 909 -12.84 -74.49 23.91
CA ALA A 909 -13.06 -75.92 24.19
C ALA A 909 -12.37 -76.37 25.49
N SER A 910 -11.15 -75.90 25.75
CA SER A 910 -10.43 -76.13 27.02
C SER A 910 -11.20 -75.59 28.23
N LYS A 911 -11.75 -74.37 28.15
CA LYS A 911 -12.59 -73.81 29.24
C LYS A 911 -13.86 -74.64 29.49
N GLN A 912 -14.51 -75.15 28.43
CA GLN A 912 -15.67 -76.04 28.56
C GLN A 912 -15.30 -77.38 29.22
N LEU A 913 -14.10 -77.92 28.94
CA LEU A 913 -13.59 -79.11 29.62
C LEU A 913 -13.34 -78.85 31.12
N THR A 914 -12.70 -77.73 31.47
CA THR A 914 -12.50 -77.33 32.87
C THR A 914 -13.84 -77.21 33.60
N GLN A 915 -14.84 -76.60 32.97
CA GLN A 915 -16.16 -76.40 33.56
C GLN A 915 -16.92 -77.72 33.82
N LYS A 916 -16.72 -78.75 32.99
CA LYS A 916 -17.21 -80.12 33.28
C LYS A 916 -16.52 -80.72 34.49
N LEU A 917 -15.19 -80.74 34.51
CA LEU A 917 -14.40 -81.28 35.63
C LEU A 917 -14.76 -80.62 36.97
N GLN A 918 -15.06 -79.31 36.95
CA GLN A 918 -15.50 -78.57 38.11
C GLN A 918 -16.87 -79.06 38.63
N SER A 919 -17.83 -79.35 37.73
CA SER A 919 -19.13 -79.94 38.10
C SER A 919 -19.06 -81.41 38.54
N ASP A 920 -17.97 -82.12 38.25
CA ASP A 920 -17.73 -83.49 38.72
C ASP A 920 -17.08 -83.52 40.10
N ILE A 921 -16.21 -82.54 40.41
CA ILE A 921 -15.67 -82.32 41.76
C ILE A 921 -16.79 -81.99 42.76
N GLU A 922 -17.76 -81.15 42.38
CA GLU A 922 -18.91 -80.78 43.23
C GLU A 922 -19.84 -81.97 43.58
N LYS A 923 -19.78 -83.08 42.83
CA LYS A 923 -20.51 -84.33 43.15
C LYS A 923 -19.75 -85.14 44.19
N LEU A 924 -18.46 -85.38 43.94
CA LEU A 924 -17.57 -86.13 44.84
C LEU A 924 -17.45 -85.51 46.25
N GLN A 925 -17.62 -84.19 46.35
CA GLN A 925 -17.65 -83.50 47.65
C GLN A 925 -18.93 -83.82 48.46
N LYS A 926 -20.08 -84.04 47.82
CA LYS A 926 -21.31 -84.42 48.52
C LYS A 926 -21.28 -85.87 49.01
N GLU A 927 -20.79 -86.79 48.18
CA GLU A 927 -20.61 -88.20 48.55
C GLU A 927 -19.65 -88.37 49.75
N LYS A 928 -18.66 -87.47 49.90
CA LYS A 928 -17.78 -87.42 51.06
C LYS A 928 -18.50 -86.96 52.33
N ASP A 929 -19.23 -85.85 52.26
CA ASP A 929 -19.85 -85.24 53.43
C ASP A 929 -21.00 -86.11 53.99
N GLU A 930 -21.65 -86.92 53.15
CA GLU A 930 -22.63 -87.95 53.55
C GLU A 930 -22.01 -89.14 54.33
N GLN A 931 -20.68 -89.33 54.34
CA GLN A 931 -20.01 -90.40 55.09
C GLN A 931 -19.34 -89.95 56.41
N GLU A 932 -19.11 -88.65 56.65
CA GLU A 932 -18.46 -88.20 57.90
C GLU A 932 -19.41 -88.11 59.12
N GLU A 933 -20.73 -88.10 58.93
CA GLU A 933 -21.73 -88.04 60.01
C GLU A 933 -21.90 -89.38 60.78
N VAL A 934 -21.58 -90.52 60.16
CA VAL A 934 -21.90 -91.85 60.73
C VAL A 934 -20.92 -92.27 61.86
N VAL A 935 -19.81 -91.57 62.05
CA VAL A 935 -18.64 -92.07 62.81
C VAL A 935 -18.44 -91.37 64.18
N LYS A 936 -19.36 -90.48 64.62
CA LYS A 936 -19.16 -89.63 65.82
C LYS A 936 -20.14 -89.85 66.99
N ALA A 937 -20.55 -91.10 67.24
CA ALA A 937 -21.32 -91.45 68.43
C ALA A 937 -20.86 -92.77 69.08
N GLN A 938 -19.91 -92.73 70.04
CA GLN A 938 -19.78 -93.78 71.09
C GLN A 938 -18.88 -93.44 72.32
N MET A 939 -19.45 -93.64 73.53
CA MET A 939 -18.85 -94.03 74.84
C MET A 939 -17.73 -93.23 75.57
N LYS A 940 -17.93 -92.95 76.88
CA LYS A 940 -17.21 -93.63 78.02
C LYS A 940 -17.63 -93.21 79.46
N VAL A 941 -17.62 -94.17 80.39
CA VAL A 941 -17.80 -94.11 81.89
C VAL A 941 -17.24 -95.44 82.51
N ASN A 942 -17.09 -95.78 83.81
CA ASN A 942 -17.28 -95.18 85.16
C ASN A 942 -16.46 -95.96 86.25
N SER A 943 -16.48 -95.51 87.53
CA SER A 943 -16.38 -96.30 88.80
C SER A 943 -15.02 -96.91 89.26
N ALA A 944 -14.85 -97.43 90.51
CA ALA A 944 -15.13 -96.90 91.87
C ALA A 944 -14.62 -97.84 93.03
N ALA A 945 -14.16 -97.26 94.16
CA ALA A 945 -14.05 -97.83 95.53
C ALA A 945 -13.11 -99.04 95.81
N ASP A 946 -12.78 -99.26 97.10
CA ASP A 946 -11.58 -100.00 97.53
C ASP A 946 -11.66 -100.60 98.98
N SER A 947 -10.67 -101.44 99.31
CA SER A 947 -10.21 -101.93 100.64
C SER A 947 -11.01 -102.98 101.43
N GLN A 948 -10.26 -103.99 101.89
CA GLN A 948 -10.33 -104.51 103.27
C GLN A 948 -8.94 -105.04 103.69
N GLU A 949 -7.95 -104.15 103.70
CA GLU A 949 -6.54 -104.49 103.91
C GLU A 949 -6.11 -104.47 105.39
N MET A 950 -6.06 -105.62 106.08
CA MET A 950 -5.26 -105.66 107.33
C MET A 950 -4.62 -107.01 107.73
N LYS A 951 -5.26 -108.18 107.53
CA LYS A 951 -4.59 -109.46 107.84
C LYS A 951 -3.60 -109.94 106.76
N ASN A 952 -3.80 -109.50 105.52
CA ASN A 952 -2.76 -109.67 104.50
C ASN A 952 -1.53 -108.78 104.76
N LEU A 953 -1.58 -107.75 105.63
CA LEU A 953 -0.52 -106.73 105.70
C LEU A 953 0.87 -107.25 106.10
N GLU A 954 0.97 -108.37 106.81
CA GLU A 954 2.27 -108.89 107.28
C GLU A 954 2.95 -109.82 106.25
N ALA A 955 2.16 -110.68 105.58
CA ALA A 955 2.61 -111.38 104.37
C ALA A 955 2.87 -110.38 103.22
N LYS A 956 2.03 -109.34 103.12
CA LYS A 956 2.27 -108.18 102.28
C LYS A 956 3.57 -107.50 102.68
N LEU A 957 3.93 -107.26 103.94
CA LEU A 957 5.18 -106.56 104.27
C LEU A 957 6.42 -107.20 103.59
N LYS A 958 6.38 -108.51 103.33
CA LYS A 958 7.40 -109.22 102.55
C LYS A 958 7.10 -109.28 101.04
N SER A 959 5.84 -109.44 100.62
CA SER A 959 5.46 -109.35 99.20
C SER A 959 5.65 -107.93 98.66
N THR A 960 5.07 -106.91 99.31
CA THR A 960 5.29 -105.48 99.14
C THR A 960 6.75 -105.06 99.26
N SER A 961 7.66 -105.80 99.90
CA SER A 961 9.10 -105.51 99.81
C SER A 961 9.68 -105.90 98.44
N ASN A 962 9.32 -107.08 97.91
CA ASN A 962 9.75 -107.52 96.58
C ASN A 962 8.99 -106.77 95.48
N GLU A 963 7.69 -106.53 95.67
CA GLU A 963 6.90 -105.63 94.85
C GLU A 963 7.44 -104.21 94.96
N LEU A 964 7.90 -103.68 96.10
CA LEU A 964 8.53 -102.35 96.16
C LEU A 964 9.77 -102.30 95.27
N THR A 965 10.56 -103.38 95.19
CA THR A 965 11.67 -103.43 94.21
C THR A 965 11.18 -103.50 92.77
N GLN A 966 10.14 -104.30 92.44
CA GLN A 966 9.54 -104.33 91.10
C GLN A 966 8.82 -103.03 90.72
N GLN A 967 8.18 -102.37 91.67
CA GLN A 967 7.55 -101.07 91.51
C GLN A 967 8.63 -99.98 91.45
N THR A 968 9.82 -100.17 92.05
CA THR A 968 10.97 -99.28 91.87
C THR A 968 11.60 -99.45 90.49
N THR A 969 11.65 -100.66 89.91
CA THR A 969 12.07 -100.83 88.50
C THR A 969 10.99 -100.29 87.56
N ARG A 970 9.71 -100.62 87.77
CA ARG A 970 8.59 -100.04 87.00
C ARG A 970 8.50 -98.51 87.14
N LEU A 971 8.81 -97.93 88.29
CA LEU A 971 8.87 -96.47 88.46
C LEU A 971 10.09 -95.85 87.78
N LYS A 972 11.18 -96.60 87.57
CA LYS A 972 12.30 -96.17 86.71
C LYS A 972 11.94 -96.29 85.24
N GLU A 973 11.29 -97.38 84.82
CA GLU A 973 10.78 -97.62 83.47
C GLU A 973 9.73 -96.57 83.09
N LEU A 974 8.66 -96.42 83.89
CA LEU A 974 7.64 -95.38 83.74
C LEU A 974 8.22 -93.97 83.84
N LYS A 975 9.35 -93.77 84.52
CA LYS A 975 10.07 -92.49 84.50
C LYS A 975 10.85 -92.29 83.20
N SER A 976 11.60 -93.27 82.70
CA SER A 976 12.24 -93.16 81.39
C SER A 976 11.23 -93.03 80.26
N ASP A 977 10.09 -93.71 80.36
CA ASP A 977 8.97 -93.59 79.43
C ASP A 977 8.36 -92.19 79.52
N LYS A 978 8.07 -91.70 80.73
CA LYS A 978 7.62 -90.30 80.95
C LYS A 978 8.61 -89.29 80.40
N ASP A 979 9.90 -89.44 80.68
CA ASP A 979 10.93 -88.50 80.25
C ASP A 979 11.04 -88.55 78.70
N SER A 980 10.94 -89.73 78.08
CA SER A 980 10.90 -89.87 76.61
C SER A 980 9.62 -89.31 75.97
N LEU A 981 8.47 -89.44 76.63
CA LEU A 981 7.21 -88.84 76.21
C LEU A 981 7.23 -87.32 76.38
N GLN A 982 7.89 -86.83 77.42
CA GLN A 982 8.09 -85.39 77.67
C GLN A 982 9.01 -84.78 76.60
N ASP A 983 10.08 -85.48 76.19
CA ASP A 983 10.91 -85.06 75.05
C ASP A 983 10.18 -85.18 73.70
N GLN A 984 9.34 -86.20 73.49
CA GLN A 984 8.47 -86.28 72.31
C GLN A 984 7.45 -85.14 72.26
N VAL A 985 6.80 -84.82 73.38
CA VAL A 985 5.89 -83.67 73.50
C VAL A 985 6.62 -82.37 73.25
N LYS A 986 7.84 -82.20 73.78
CA LYS A 986 8.69 -81.03 73.53
C LYS A 986 9.06 -80.89 72.05
N HIS A 987 9.51 -81.96 71.41
CA HIS A 987 9.82 -81.97 69.97
C HIS A 987 8.58 -81.69 69.10
N LEU A 988 7.41 -82.23 69.47
CA LEU A 988 6.14 -81.91 68.80
C LEU A 988 5.74 -80.45 69.02
N GLN A 989 5.92 -79.90 70.22
CA GLN A 989 5.67 -78.49 70.51
C GLN A 989 6.61 -77.59 69.69
N ASP A 990 7.91 -77.90 69.61
CA ASP A 990 8.85 -77.13 68.79
C ASP A 990 8.54 -77.22 67.28
N LYS A 991 8.04 -78.37 66.82
CA LYS A 991 7.52 -78.54 65.45
C LYS A 991 6.24 -77.74 65.20
N ILE A 992 5.31 -77.68 66.17
CA ILE A 992 4.13 -76.80 66.12
C ILE A 992 4.56 -75.34 66.09
N ASN A 993 5.41 -74.90 67.03
CA ASN A 993 5.98 -73.55 67.10
C ASN A 993 6.61 -73.14 65.76
N GLN A 994 7.29 -74.06 65.06
CA GLN A 994 7.86 -73.77 63.73
C GLN A 994 6.80 -73.68 62.63
N LEU A 995 5.82 -74.60 62.60
CA LEU A 995 4.72 -74.55 61.63
C LEU A 995 3.86 -73.29 61.82
N GLU A 996 3.68 -72.80 63.05
CA GLU A 996 3.00 -71.54 63.34
C GLU A 996 3.76 -70.31 62.81
N ARG A 997 5.09 -70.30 62.92
CA ARG A 997 5.94 -69.27 62.28
C ARG A 997 5.81 -69.32 60.76
N ASP A 998 5.92 -70.50 60.16
CA ASP A 998 5.75 -70.72 58.72
C ASP A 998 4.37 -70.26 58.21
N VAL A 999 3.30 -70.60 58.94
CA VAL A 999 1.92 -70.18 58.61
C VAL A 999 1.76 -68.67 58.76
N SER A 1000 2.35 -68.06 59.79
CA SER A 1000 2.32 -66.61 60.01
C SER A 1000 3.09 -65.86 58.92
N GLN A 1001 4.27 -66.35 58.53
CA GLN A 1001 5.01 -65.81 57.38
C GLN A 1001 4.21 -65.95 56.07
N LYS A 1002 3.56 -67.10 55.83
CA LYS A 1002 2.71 -67.32 54.64
C LYS A 1002 1.47 -66.40 54.64
N ARG A 1003 0.84 -66.16 55.80
CA ARG A 1003 -0.24 -65.16 55.96
C ARG A 1003 0.26 -63.76 55.60
N ASN A 1004 1.37 -63.32 56.19
CA ASN A 1004 1.96 -62.01 55.93
C ASN A 1004 2.36 -61.85 54.44
N LEU A 1005 2.88 -62.89 53.79
CA LEU A 1005 3.19 -62.88 52.36
C LEU A 1005 1.92 -62.78 51.49
N LEU A 1006 0.86 -63.53 51.81
CA LEU A 1006 -0.42 -63.46 51.10
C LEU A 1006 -1.11 -62.10 51.31
N GLU A 1007 -1.00 -61.50 52.48
CA GLU A 1007 -1.53 -60.16 52.77
C GLU A 1007 -0.74 -59.08 52.02
N ASN A 1008 0.59 -59.15 52.01
CA ASN A 1008 1.43 -58.29 51.16
C ASN A 1008 1.12 -58.46 49.66
N GLN A 1009 0.82 -59.67 49.19
CA GLN A 1009 0.39 -59.90 47.81
C GLN A 1009 -1.01 -59.32 47.52
N LYS A 1010 -1.98 -59.47 48.43
CA LYS A 1010 -3.30 -58.84 48.34
C LYS A 1010 -3.20 -57.32 48.31
N LEU A 1011 -2.36 -56.73 49.16
CA LEU A 1011 -2.13 -55.29 49.23
C LEU A 1011 -1.48 -54.76 47.95
N LYS A 1012 -0.46 -55.44 47.42
CA LYS A 1012 0.14 -55.12 46.11
C LYS A 1012 -0.85 -55.27 44.95
N LEU A 1013 -1.71 -56.30 44.97
CA LEU A 1013 -2.76 -56.50 43.96
C LEU A 1013 -3.82 -55.40 44.04
N LYS A 1014 -4.22 -54.98 45.25
CA LYS A 1014 -5.12 -53.84 45.46
C LYS A 1014 -4.50 -52.53 44.95
N GLN A 1015 -3.25 -52.25 45.31
CA GLN A 1015 -2.50 -51.10 44.79
C GLN A 1015 -2.40 -51.11 43.25
N ALA A 1016 -2.15 -52.27 42.64
CA ALA A 1016 -2.14 -52.41 41.19
C ALA A 1016 -3.53 -52.21 40.55
N GLN A 1017 -4.61 -52.63 41.22
CA GLN A 1017 -5.99 -52.34 40.78
C GLN A 1017 -6.36 -50.87 40.94
N GLU A 1018 -5.88 -50.20 41.99
CA GLU A 1018 -6.11 -48.77 42.22
C GLU A 1018 -5.29 -47.91 41.25
N ALA A 1019 -4.05 -48.30 40.95
CA ALA A 1019 -3.25 -47.72 39.86
C ALA A 1019 -3.93 -47.91 38.49
N ASN A 1020 -4.32 -49.14 38.13
CA ASN A 1020 -5.02 -49.41 36.87
C ASN A 1020 -6.35 -48.64 36.73
N LYS A 1021 -7.03 -48.33 37.84
CA LYS A 1021 -8.21 -47.45 37.83
C LYS A 1021 -7.82 -46.00 37.61
N SER A 1022 -6.83 -45.49 38.35
CA SER A 1022 -6.31 -44.13 38.15
C SER A 1022 -5.78 -43.90 36.73
N ASP A 1023 -5.16 -44.90 36.12
CA ASP A 1023 -4.70 -44.86 34.73
C ASP A 1023 -5.87 -44.90 33.74
N ALA A 1024 -6.94 -45.66 34.03
CA ALA A 1024 -8.15 -45.67 33.22
C ALA A 1024 -8.91 -44.32 33.30
N ASP A 1025 -9.07 -43.78 34.50
CA ASP A 1025 -9.70 -42.47 34.74
C ASP A 1025 -8.89 -41.35 34.06
N ALA A 1026 -7.56 -41.40 34.12
CA ALA A 1026 -6.68 -40.46 33.42
C ALA A 1026 -6.75 -40.63 31.89
N MET A 1027 -6.93 -41.85 31.38
CA MET A 1027 -7.16 -42.11 29.95
C MET A 1027 -8.53 -41.58 29.48
N GLU A 1028 -9.57 -41.60 30.32
CA GLU A 1028 -10.86 -40.97 30.01
C GLU A 1028 -10.77 -39.43 30.07
N GLU A 1029 -10.00 -38.84 31.00
CA GLU A 1029 -9.71 -37.40 30.97
C GLU A 1029 -8.94 -37.01 29.70
N LEU A 1030 -7.97 -37.84 29.27
CA LEU A 1030 -7.24 -37.60 28.02
C LEU A 1030 -8.13 -37.74 26.78
N ASP A 1031 -9.01 -38.74 26.70
CA ASP A 1031 -9.94 -38.92 25.58
C ASP A 1031 -11.00 -37.80 25.51
N THR A 1032 -11.58 -37.41 26.65
CA THR A 1032 -12.50 -36.25 26.70
C THR A 1032 -11.79 -34.95 26.33
N LYS A 1033 -10.52 -34.76 26.72
CA LYS A 1033 -9.68 -33.63 26.30
C LYS A 1033 -9.36 -33.66 24.80
N VAL A 1034 -9.08 -34.84 24.22
CA VAL A 1034 -8.88 -35.02 22.77
C VAL A 1034 -10.17 -34.73 22.00
N LYS A 1035 -11.33 -35.16 22.49
CA LYS A 1035 -12.65 -34.82 21.92
C LYS A 1035 -12.90 -33.31 21.93
N LEU A 1036 -12.69 -32.64 23.07
CA LEU A 1036 -12.83 -31.18 23.18
C LEU A 1036 -11.86 -30.41 22.27
N LEU A 1037 -10.61 -30.87 22.12
CA LEU A 1037 -9.64 -30.29 21.18
C LEU A 1037 -10.04 -30.57 19.71
N THR A 1038 -10.66 -31.71 19.42
CA THR A 1038 -11.18 -32.03 18.08
C THR A 1038 -12.35 -31.12 17.73
N ASP A 1039 -13.31 -30.93 18.64
CA ASP A 1039 -14.42 -29.99 18.47
C ASP A 1039 -13.95 -28.54 18.31
N ALA A 1040 -12.92 -28.13 19.07
CA ALA A 1040 -12.30 -26.81 18.92
C ALA A 1040 -11.65 -26.65 17.53
N ASN A 1041 -10.93 -27.66 17.05
CA ASN A 1041 -10.37 -27.67 15.69
C ASN A 1041 -11.45 -27.65 14.61
N CYS A 1042 -12.56 -28.36 14.79
CA CYS A 1042 -13.72 -28.31 13.87
C CYS A 1042 -14.34 -26.91 13.83
N LYS A 1043 -14.52 -26.24 14.98
CA LYS A 1043 -15.01 -24.86 15.07
C LYS A 1043 -14.05 -23.88 14.39
N LEU A 1044 -12.75 -23.99 14.64
CA LEU A 1044 -11.71 -23.18 13.99
C LEU A 1044 -11.67 -23.43 12.47
N LYS A 1045 -11.83 -24.68 12.01
CA LYS A 1045 -11.91 -25.01 10.58
C LYS A 1045 -13.11 -24.33 9.91
N VAL A 1046 -14.30 -24.36 10.52
CA VAL A 1046 -15.49 -23.66 10.02
C VAL A 1046 -15.28 -22.15 9.99
N GLN A 1047 -14.62 -21.57 11.00
CA GLN A 1047 -14.24 -20.15 10.99
C GLN A 1047 -13.26 -19.82 9.86
N ILE A 1048 -12.23 -20.65 9.65
CA ILE A 1048 -11.26 -20.50 8.55
C ILE A 1048 -11.95 -20.63 7.19
N GLU A 1049 -12.90 -21.55 7.02
CA GLU A 1049 -13.68 -21.69 5.77
C GLU A 1049 -14.62 -20.50 5.53
N SER A 1050 -15.22 -19.93 6.59
CA SER A 1050 -15.97 -18.68 6.53
C SER A 1050 -15.10 -17.48 6.14
N LEU A 1051 -13.92 -17.33 6.77
CA LEU A 1051 -12.96 -16.29 6.43
C LEU A 1051 -12.41 -16.45 5.00
N ARG A 1052 -12.17 -17.69 4.53
CA ARG A 1052 -11.81 -17.99 3.13
C ARG A 1052 -12.91 -17.60 2.15
N LYS A 1053 -14.19 -17.84 2.47
CA LYS A 1053 -15.32 -17.38 1.65
C LYS A 1053 -15.39 -15.85 1.60
N ARG A 1054 -15.27 -15.17 2.75
CA ARG A 1054 -15.23 -13.69 2.80
C ARG A 1054 -14.03 -13.11 2.03
N LEU A 1055 -12.85 -13.72 2.17
CA LEU A 1055 -11.65 -13.32 1.42
C LEU A 1055 -11.83 -13.53 -0.08
N SER A 1056 -12.43 -14.65 -0.51
CA SER A 1056 -12.73 -14.93 -1.93
C SER A 1056 -13.67 -13.88 -2.53
N LEU A 1057 -14.72 -13.47 -1.79
CA LEU A 1057 -15.61 -12.38 -2.20
C LEU A 1057 -14.84 -11.06 -2.33
N VAL A 1058 -14.06 -10.67 -1.32
CA VAL A 1058 -13.24 -9.44 -1.34
C VAL A 1058 -12.21 -9.46 -2.47
N VAL A 1059 -11.60 -10.61 -2.80
CA VAL A 1059 -10.72 -10.77 -3.95
C VAL A 1059 -11.49 -10.64 -5.27
N SER A 1060 -12.71 -11.17 -5.36
CA SER A 1060 -13.56 -11.01 -6.55
C SER A 1060 -14.01 -9.55 -6.75
N ASP A 1061 -14.31 -8.83 -5.66
CA ASP A 1061 -14.71 -7.42 -5.70
C ASP A 1061 -13.51 -6.53 -5.99
N LYS A 1062 -12.36 -6.80 -5.36
CA LYS A 1062 -11.08 -6.18 -5.73
C LYS A 1062 -10.83 -6.34 -7.23
N LYS A 1063 -10.98 -7.54 -7.79
CA LYS A 1063 -10.80 -7.74 -9.24
C LYS A 1063 -11.79 -6.90 -10.07
N LYS A 1064 -13.07 -6.83 -9.68
CA LYS A 1064 -14.05 -5.95 -10.36
C LYS A 1064 -13.63 -4.47 -10.31
N TYR A 1065 -12.99 -4.02 -9.24
CA TYR A 1065 -12.43 -2.65 -9.15
C TYR A 1065 -11.15 -2.49 -9.98
N GLU A 1066 -10.26 -3.49 -10.07
CA GLU A 1066 -9.11 -3.48 -10.97
C GLU A 1066 -9.54 -3.49 -12.44
N ASP A 1067 -10.51 -4.32 -12.82
CA ASP A 1067 -11.09 -4.38 -14.17
C ASP A 1067 -11.78 -3.03 -14.53
N LYS A 1068 -12.50 -2.40 -13.59
CA LYS A 1068 -13.08 -1.05 -13.76
C LYS A 1068 -12.02 0.03 -13.88
N PHE A 1069 -10.98 0.01 -13.05
CA PHE A 1069 -9.88 0.97 -13.08
C PHE A 1069 -9.14 0.89 -14.41
N LEU A 1070 -8.86 -0.32 -14.90
CA LEU A 1070 -8.24 -0.53 -16.21
C LEU A 1070 -9.12 0.02 -17.35
N LYS A 1071 -10.45 -0.20 -17.30
CA LYS A 1071 -11.38 0.38 -18.29
C LYS A 1071 -11.37 1.91 -18.25
N VAL A 1072 -11.44 2.53 -17.08
CA VAL A 1072 -11.38 4.00 -16.91
C VAL A 1072 -10.03 4.55 -17.35
N SER A 1073 -8.92 3.84 -17.11
CA SER A 1073 -7.59 4.23 -17.61
C SER A 1073 -7.54 4.22 -19.14
N LEU A 1074 -8.08 3.18 -19.78
CA LEU A 1074 -8.12 3.09 -21.26
C LEU A 1074 -9.07 4.13 -21.88
N GLU A 1075 -10.18 4.45 -21.21
CA GLU A 1075 -11.06 5.55 -21.60
C GLU A 1075 -10.39 6.92 -21.43
N LEU A 1076 -9.61 7.11 -20.37
CA LEU A 1076 -8.80 8.31 -20.15
C LEU A 1076 -7.66 8.44 -21.18
N ASP A 1077 -6.95 7.37 -21.51
CA ASP A 1077 -5.93 7.34 -22.57
C ASP A 1077 -6.55 7.67 -23.94
N SER A 1078 -7.73 7.14 -24.23
CA SER A 1078 -8.50 7.44 -25.43
C SER A 1078 -8.93 8.91 -25.48
N LYS A 1079 -9.43 9.46 -24.37
CA LYS A 1079 -9.79 10.88 -24.25
C LYS A 1079 -8.57 11.81 -24.31
N THR A 1080 -7.43 11.38 -23.78
CA THR A 1080 -6.16 12.12 -23.86
C THR A 1080 -5.66 12.16 -25.30
N LYS A 1081 -5.76 11.06 -26.05
CA LYS A 1081 -5.46 11.03 -27.50
C LYS A 1081 -6.41 11.94 -28.30
N GLN A 1082 -7.71 11.87 -28.05
CA GLN A 1082 -8.71 12.75 -28.68
C GLN A 1082 -8.45 14.24 -28.36
N LEU A 1083 -8.05 14.57 -27.14
CA LEU A 1083 -7.66 15.93 -26.76
C LEU A 1083 -6.37 16.36 -27.45
N LEU A 1084 -5.36 15.49 -27.52
CA LEU A 1084 -4.09 15.79 -28.18
C LEU A 1084 -4.30 16.03 -29.70
N GLU A 1085 -5.11 15.19 -30.35
CA GLU A 1085 -5.54 15.38 -31.74
C GLU A 1085 -6.36 16.67 -31.94
N ALA A 1086 -7.30 16.99 -31.05
CA ALA A 1086 -8.02 18.26 -31.09
C ALA A 1086 -7.07 19.46 -30.89
N THR A 1087 -6.02 19.34 -30.07
CA THR A 1087 -5.01 20.40 -29.91
C THR A 1087 -4.09 20.53 -31.11
N SER A 1088 -3.73 19.45 -31.82
CA SER A 1088 -2.94 19.54 -33.05
C SER A 1088 -3.76 20.11 -34.22
N GLN A 1089 -5.05 19.75 -34.32
CA GLN A 1089 -5.99 20.38 -35.24
C GLN A 1089 -6.15 21.89 -34.93
N ARG A 1090 -6.30 22.27 -33.65
CA ARG A 1090 -6.32 23.69 -33.23
C ARG A 1090 -5.03 24.42 -33.62
N LEU A 1091 -3.86 23.85 -33.34
CA LEU A 1091 -2.57 24.46 -33.68
C LEU A 1091 -2.37 24.58 -35.20
N ALA A 1092 -2.84 23.61 -35.99
CA ALA A 1092 -2.83 23.70 -37.45
C ALA A 1092 -3.75 24.82 -37.98
N LEU A 1093 -4.93 24.99 -37.37
CA LEU A 1093 -5.84 26.10 -37.69
C LEU A 1093 -5.28 27.46 -37.24
N GLU A 1094 -4.59 27.52 -36.09
CA GLU A 1094 -3.92 28.74 -35.62
C GLU A 1094 -2.72 29.12 -36.50
N SER A 1095 -1.96 28.14 -37.01
CA SER A 1095 -0.95 28.39 -38.05
C SER A 1095 -1.60 28.91 -39.34
N ALA A 1096 -2.65 28.25 -39.84
CA ALA A 1096 -3.34 28.69 -41.05
C ALA A 1096 -3.99 30.07 -40.91
N LEU A 1097 -4.47 30.43 -39.72
CA LEU A 1097 -4.95 31.78 -39.39
C LEU A 1097 -3.79 32.80 -39.36
N SER A 1098 -2.65 32.45 -38.77
CA SER A 1098 -1.44 33.29 -38.80
C SER A 1098 -0.94 33.51 -40.23
N ASP A 1099 -0.96 32.48 -41.07
CA ASP A 1099 -0.58 32.56 -42.49
C ASP A 1099 -1.54 33.45 -43.27
N LEU A 1100 -2.87 33.27 -43.08
CA LEU A 1100 -3.91 34.14 -43.65
C LEU A 1100 -3.80 35.58 -43.16
N GLU A 1101 -3.53 35.81 -41.88
CA GLU A 1101 -3.27 37.13 -41.32
C GLU A 1101 -2.01 37.76 -41.94
N SER A 1102 -0.93 36.99 -42.13
CA SER A 1102 0.29 37.49 -42.76
C SER A 1102 0.06 37.88 -44.22
N SER A 1103 -0.71 37.07 -44.95
CA SER A 1103 -1.13 37.34 -46.34
C SER A 1103 -2.04 38.57 -46.42
N ALA A 1104 -3.01 38.71 -45.51
CA ALA A 1104 -3.87 39.89 -45.43
C ALA A 1104 -3.07 41.16 -45.08
N LYS A 1105 -2.12 41.08 -44.14
CA LYS A 1105 -1.20 42.18 -43.79
C LYS A 1105 -0.31 42.56 -44.98
N GLN A 1106 0.21 41.59 -45.73
CA GLN A 1106 0.97 41.83 -46.96
C GLN A 1106 0.12 42.46 -48.08
N GLN A 1107 -1.13 42.01 -48.27
CA GLN A 1107 -2.06 42.61 -49.25
C GLN A 1107 -2.42 44.05 -48.88
N LEU A 1108 -2.75 44.31 -47.61
CA LEU A 1108 -3.03 45.66 -47.11
C LEU A 1108 -1.80 46.57 -47.20
N HIS A 1109 -0.60 46.07 -46.89
CA HIS A 1109 0.64 46.82 -47.08
C HIS A 1109 0.92 47.10 -48.56
N GLY A 1110 0.72 46.12 -49.45
CA GLY A 1110 0.84 46.30 -50.90
C GLY A 1110 -0.13 47.35 -51.45
N LEU A 1111 -1.38 47.36 -50.97
CA LEU A 1111 -2.36 48.40 -51.30
C LEU A 1111 -1.97 49.76 -50.72
N ALA A 1112 -1.42 49.81 -49.50
CA ALA A 1112 -0.91 51.04 -48.90
C ALA A 1112 0.22 51.63 -49.74
N CYS A 1113 1.25 50.85 -50.08
CA CYS A 1113 2.37 51.28 -50.93
C CYS A 1113 1.91 51.69 -52.35
N GLN A 1114 0.91 51.03 -52.92
CA GLN A 1114 0.29 51.45 -54.19
C GLN A 1114 -0.43 52.79 -54.05
N SER A 1115 -1.15 53.00 -52.95
CA SER A 1115 -1.84 54.28 -52.68
C SER A 1115 -0.84 55.41 -52.39
N GLU A 1116 0.26 55.13 -51.71
CA GLU A 1116 1.36 56.06 -51.46
C GLU A 1116 2.03 56.48 -52.76
N ALA A 1117 2.43 55.52 -53.61
CA ALA A 1117 2.99 55.81 -54.94
C ALA A 1117 2.00 56.55 -55.87
N ALA A 1118 0.69 56.29 -55.75
CA ALA A 1118 -0.35 57.04 -56.46
C ALA A 1118 -0.49 58.48 -55.95
N ILE A 1119 -0.36 58.69 -54.64
CA ILE A 1119 -0.36 60.02 -54.01
C ILE A 1119 0.94 60.77 -54.36
N ASP A 1120 2.10 60.13 -54.37
CA ASP A 1120 3.37 60.76 -54.73
C ASP A 1120 3.43 61.13 -56.21
N THR A 1121 3.01 60.25 -57.11
CA THR A 1121 2.87 60.62 -58.54
C THR A 1121 1.77 61.66 -58.79
N ALA A 1122 0.84 61.89 -57.84
CA ALA A 1122 -0.07 63.04 -57.87
C ALA A 1122 0.58 64.31 -57.29
N ARG A 1123 1.39 64.20 -56.22
CA ARG A 1123 2.22 65.29 -55.68
C ARG A 1123 3.21 65.81 -56.73
N ASP A 1124 3.88 64.93 -57.47
CA ASP A 1124 4.79 65.31 -58.56
C ASP A 1124 4.06 66.03 -59.70
N LYS A 1125 2.86 65.57 -60.07
CA LYS A 1125 2.02 66.24 -61.07
C LYS A 1125 1.55 67.61 -60.57
N LEU A 1126 1.25 67.75 -59.28
CA LEU A 1126 0.91 69.04 -58.66
C LEU A 1126 2.13 69.98 -58.62
N MET A 1127 3.30 69.49 -58.19
CA MET A 1127 4.55 70.27 -58.12
C MET A 1127 5.02 70.72 -59.52
N THR A 1128 4.91 69.87 -60.54
CA THR A 1128 5.22 70.26 -61.92
C THR A 1128 4.18 71.22 -62.51
N ALA A 1129 2.89 71.10 -62.15
CA ALA A 1129 1.87 72.09 -62.51
C ALA A 1129 2.10 73.45 -61.81
N GLN A 1130 2.42 73.46 -60.51
CA GLN A 1130 2.77 74.65 -59.75
C GLN A 1130 4.06 75.31 -60.28
N SER A 1131 5.07 74.52 -60.65
CA SER A 1131 6.28 75.00 -61.31
C SER A 1131 5.96 75.71 -62.63
N ARG A 1132 5.17 75.09 -63.52
CA ARG A 1132 4.68 75.73 -64.76
C ARG A 1132 3.87 77.00 -64.48
N LEU A 1133 2.99 77.00 -63.49
CA LEU A 1133 2.22 78.17 -63.07
C LEU A 1133 3.15 79.31 -62.60
N SER A 1134 4.20 79.01 -61.83
CA SER A 1134 5.21 79.99 -61.40
C SER A 1134 6.05 80.55 -62.57
N GLN A 1135 6.33 79.73 -63.59
CA GLN A 1135 6.98 80.15 -64.83
C GLN A 1135 6.08 81.12 -65.60
N PHE A 1136 4.78 80.81 -65.75
CA PHE A 1136 3.81 81.74 -66.35
C PHE A 1136 3.71 83.06 -65.57
N HIS A 1137 3.63 83.03 -64.24
CA HIS A 1137 3.62 84.26 -63.42
C HIS A 1137 4.88 85.10 -63.65
N THR A 1138 6.04 84.45 -63.76
CA THR A 1138 7.31 85.14 -64.02
C THR A 1138 7.35 85.74 -65.44
N ALA A 1139 6.88 85.01 -66.45
CA ALA A 1139 6.75 85.51 -67.82
C ALA A 1139 5.79 86.72 -67.91
N PHE A 1140 4.65 86.67 -67.23
CA PHE A 1140 3.70 87.79 -67.19
C PHE A 1140 4.27 89.02 -66.45
N ARG A 1141 5.01 88.85 -65.34
CA ARG A 1141 5.72 89.97 -64.69
C ARG A 1141 6.74 90.60 -65.63
N LEU A 1142 7.56 89.80 -66.30
CA LEU A 1142 8.55 90.29 -67.27
C LEU A 1142 7.89 91.06 -68.42
N LEU A 1143 6.85 90.49 -69.04
CA LEU A 1143 6.07 91.15 -70.09
C LEU A 1143 5.47 92.49 -69.62
N ALA A 1144 4.90 92.53 -68.41
CA ALA A 1144 4.36 93.76 -67.84
C ALA A 1144 5.46 94.82 -67.63
N THR A 1145 6.61 94.44 -67.07
CA THR A 1145 7.73 95.40 -66.87
C THR A 1145 8.32 95.93 -68.18
N GLU A 1146 8.47 95.09 -69.20
CA GLU A 1146 8.98 95.52 -70.51
C GLU A 1146 7.95 96.37 -71.28
N LEU A 1147 6.65 96.09 -71.16
CA LEU A 1147 5.60 96.96 -71.70
C LEU A 1147 5.61 98.34 -71.02
N ALA A 1148 5.59 98.40 -69.68
CA ALA A 1148 5.68 99.67 -68.96
C ALA A 1148 6.95 100.47 -69.32
N LYS A 1149 8.10 99.79 -69.45
CA LYS A 1149 9.35 100.39 -69.90
C LYS A 1149 9.24 100.95 -71.33
N ARG A 1150 8.69 100.21 -72.29
CA ARG A 1150 8.50 100.67 -73.67
C ARG A 1150 7.46 101.79 -73.81
N THR A 1151 6.45 101.84 -72.93
CA THR A 1151 5.50 102.95 -72.86
C THR A 1151 6.17 104.20 -72.28
N SER A 1152 6.96 104.07 -71.21
CA SER A 1152 7.76 105.18 -70.66
C SER A 1152 8.83 105.69 -71.64
N GLN A 1153 9.42 104.81 -72.47
CA GLN A 1153 10.33 105.21 -73.55
C GLN A 1153 9.59 106.02 -74.62
N ALA A 1154 8.41 105.59 -75.05
CA ALA A 1154 7.60 106.35 -76.00
C ALA A 1154 7.19 107.73 -75.44
N ARG A 1155 6.82 107.84 -74.15
CA ARG A 1155 6.48 109.13 -73.53
C ARG A 1155 7.70 110.07 -73.42
N THR A 1156 8.88 109.55 -73.11
CA THR A 1156 10.12 110.36 -73.12
C THR A 1156 10.54 110.78 -74.53
N GLN A 1157 10.30 109.96 -75.56
CA GLN A 1157 10.51 110.36 -76.96
C GLN A 1157 9.52 111.44 -77.40
N LEU A 1158 8.23 111.32 -77.05
CA LEU A 1158 7.21 112.34 -77.28
C LEU A 1158 7.59 113.69 -76.65
N GLN A 1159 8.10 113.67 -75.43
CA GLN A 1159 8.50 114.90 -74.75
C GLN A 1159 9.80 115.51 -75.32
N ALA A 1160 10.77 114.69 -75.73
CA ALA A 1160 11.96 115.17 -76.43
C ALA A 1160 11.59 115.85 -77.77
N ALA A 1161 10.64 115.28 -78.52
CA ALA A 1161 10.13 115.90 -79.75
C ALA A 1161 9.42 117.25 -79.48
N LYS A 1162 8.60 117.34 -78.41
CA LYS A 1162 7.96 118.60 -78.00
C LYS A 1162 8.96 119.68 -77.58
N ALA A 1163 9.95 119.33 -76.76
CA ALA A 1163 10.99 120.27 -76.35
C ALA A 1163 11.80 120.80 -77.55
N HIS A 1164 12.06 119.95 -78.55
CA HIS A 1164 12.69 120.37 -79.81
C HIS A 1164 11.79 121.32 -80.64
N GLN A 1165 10.47 121.11 -80.61
CA GLN A 1165 9.50 121.99 -81.27
C GLN A 1165 9.38 123.35 -80.57
N GLU A 1166 9.41 123.39 -79.24
CA GLU A 1166 9.43 124.64 -78.44
C GLU A 1166 10.75 125.42 -78.65
N SER A 1167 11.88 124.72 -78.76
CA SER A 1167 13.17 125.34 -79.10
C SER A 1167 13.16 126.05 -80.45
N LEU A 1168 12.58 125.42 -81.48
CA LEU A 1168 12.47 125.98 -82.83
C LEU A 1168 11.63 127.26 -82.91
N LEU A 1169 10.71 127.48 -81.96
CA LEU A 1169 9.93 128.71 -81.87
C LEU A 1169 10.72 129.85 -81.20
N ARG A 1170 11.51 129.57 -80.15
CA ARG A 1170 12.32 130.58 -79.45
C ARG A 1170 13.46 131.17 -80.29
N ASP A 1171 13.93 130.47 -81.32
CA ASP A 1171 15.07 130.93 -82.15
C ASP A 1171 14.75 132.13 -83.07
N SER A 1172 13.47 132.52 -83.19
CA SER A 1172 12.97 133.44 -84.23
C SER A 1172 13.20 134.94 -83.98
N ASP A 1173 13.30 135.40 -82.72
CA ASP A 1173 13.40 136.83 -82.38
C ASP A 1173 14.84 137.38 -82.46
N LEU A 1174 15.28 137.71 -83.69
CA LEU A 1174 16.58 138.32 -83.97
C LEU A 1174 16.80 139.68 -83.29
N SER A 1175 15.70 140.36 -82.93
CA SER A 1175 15.64 141.60 -82.15
C SER A 1175 16.06 141.38 -80.70
N LEU A 1176 15.55 140.33 -80.05
CA LEU A 1176 15.82 140.00 -78.65
C LEU A 1176 17.29 139.64 -78.45
N ARG A 1177 17.87 138.80 -79.32
CA ARG A 1177 19.32 138.49 -79.29
C ARG A 1177 20.20 139.72 -79.46
N LYS A 1178 19.81 140.69 -80.29
CA LYS A 1178 20.54 141.96 -80.43
C LYS A 1178 20.44 142.84 -79.19
N ALA A 1179 19.29 142.85 -78.50
CA ALA A 1179 19.14 143.53 -77.22
C ALA A 1179 19.97 142.86 -76.12
N GLN A 1180 19.93 141.53 -76.02
CA GLN A 1180 20.71 140.74 -75.05
C GLN A 1180 22.22 140.95 -75.20
N ASN A 1181 22.77 140.80 -76.40
CA ASN A 1181 24.19 141.04 -76.64
C ASN A 1181 24.60 142.49 -76.29
N LYS A 1182 23.73 143.48 -76.57
CA LYS A 1182 24.04 144.87 -76.25
C LYS A 1182 23.91 145.18 -74.74
N ALA A 1183 23.02 144.51 -74.03
CA ALA A 1183 22.92 144.59 -72.56
C ALA A 1183 24.14 143.96 -71.89
N LYS A 1184 24.56 142.77 -72.35
CA LYS A 1184 25.79 142.08 -71.96
C LYS A 1184 27.03 142.97 -72.13
N ASP A 1185 27.22 143.57 -73.30
CA ASP A 1185 28.36 144.43 -73.61
C ASP A 1185 28.37 145.74 -72.79
N ILE A 1186 27.21 146.30 -72.46
CA ILE A 1186 27.09 147.53 -71.64
C ILE A 1186 27.28 147.25 -70.15
N LEU A 1187 26.74 146.13 -69.65
CA LEU A 1187 26.78 145.76 -68.23
C LEU A 1187 28.04 144.95 -67.86
N ASN A 1188 28.83 144.54 -68.87
CA ASN A 1188 30.06 143.75 -68.73
C ASN A 1188 29.85 142.41 -68.00
N LEU A 1189 28.69 141.78 -68.25
CA LEU A 1189 28.26 140.48 -67.71
C LEU A 1189 28.50 139.35 -68.72
N SER A 1190 28.52 138.08 -68.28
CA SER A 1190 28.61 136.96 -69.20
C SER A 1190 27.24 136.62 -69.82
N GLN A 1191 27.25 135.77 -70.87
CA GLN A 1191 26.02 135.34 -71.54
C GLN A 1191 25.10 134.56 -70.59
N SER A 1192 25.68 133.64 -69.79
CA SER A 1192 24.94 132.83 -68.83
C SER A 1192 24.37 133.66 -67.70
N ASP A 1193 25.07 134.68 -67.20
CA ASP A 1193 24.55 135.52 -66.10
C ASP A 1193 23.30 136.30 -66.57
N LEU A 1194 23.31 136.78 -67.82
CA LEU A 1194 22.16 137.44 -68.43
C LEU A 1194 21.01 136.46 -68.70
N GLU A 1195 21.32 135.23 -69.13
CA GLU A 1195 20.33 134.19 -69.41
C GLU A 1195 19.70 133.60 -68.13
N ASP A 1196 20.43 133.49 -67.01
CA ASP A 1196 19.88 133.13 -65.71
C ASP A 1196 18.99 134.24 -65.14
N ILE A 1197 19.41 135.51 -65.24
CA ILE A 1197 18.57 136.68 -64.85
C ILE A 1197 17.30 136.74 -65.71
N MET A 1198 17.36 136.37 -66.99
CA MET A 1198 16.19 136.27 -67.88
C MET A 1198 15.41 134.95 -67.76
N SER A 1199 15.92 133.95 -67.04
CA SER A 1199 15.24 132.67 -66.77
C SER A 1199 14.51 132.67 -65.43
N ALA A 1200 14.58 133.77 -64.68
CA ALA A 1200 13.78 134.03 -63.49
C ALA A 1200 12.30 134.28 -63.84
N ASP A 1201 11.57 133.23 -64.24
CA ASP A 1201 10.46 132.70 -63.43
C ASP A 1201 9.70 131.54 -64.14
N GLY A 1202 9.62 130.39 -63.46
CA GLY A 1202 8.49 129.45 -63.60
C GLY A 1202 8.75 128.12 -64.32
N ASP A 1203 8.77 128.13 -65.66
CA ASP A 1203 8.22 127.00 -66.44
C ASP A 1203 9.07 125.71 -66.52
N SER A 1204 10.40 125.76 -66.33
CA SER A 1204 11.27 124.59 -66.53
C SER A 1204 10.93 123.40 -65.61
N LEU A 1205 10.31 123.65 -64.45
CA LEU A 1205 9.91 122.60 -63.49
C LEU A 1205 8.65 121.82 -63.91
N SER A 1206 7.78 122.41 -64.76
CA SER A 1206 6.54 121.77 -65.21
C SER A 1206 6.82 120.47 -65.96
N GLN A 1207 7.78 120.50 -66.90
CA GLN A 1207 8.07 119.38 -67.79
C GLN A 1207 8.65 118.14 -67.07
N GLU A 1208 9.54 118.30 -66.08
CA GLU A 1208 10.07 117.13 -65.35
C GLU A 1208 9.04 116.56 -64.36
N SER A 1209 8.16 117.41 -63.80
CA SER A 1209 7.08 116.96 -62.91
C SER A 1209 6.10 115.99 -63.59
N VAL A 1210 5.83 116.17 -64.89
CA VAL A 1210 4.94 115.30 -65.68
C VAL A 1210 5.53 113.89 -65.80
N LEU A 1211 6.81 113.76 -66.19
CA LEU A 1211 7.48 112.46 -66.22
C LEU A 1211 7.49 111.78 -64.85
N ALA A 1212 7.64 112.55 -63.77
CA ALA A 1212 7.57 112.03 -62.40
C ALA A 1212 6.16 111.57 -62.01
N ALA A 1213 5.09 112.16 -62.55
CA ALA A 1213 3.71 111.73 -62.38
C ALA A 1213 3.40 110.46 -63.20
N GLU A 1214 3.80 110.40 -64.47
CA GLU A 1214 3.62 109.23 -65.34
C GLU A 1214 4.35 107.99 -64.80
N LYS A 1215 5.60 108.15 -64.33
CA LYS A 1215 6.35 107.08 -63.65
C LYS A 1215 5.66 106.59 -62.37
N LYS A 1216 4.81 107.40 -61.72
CA LYS A 1216 3.96 106.95 -60.58
C LYS A 1216 2.73 106.19 -61.06
N LEU A 1217 2.15 106.54 -62.21
CA LEU A 1217 1.04 105.80 -62.83
C LEU A 1217 1.48 104.41 -63.32
N ASP A 1218 2.63 104.28 -63.97
CA ASP A 1218 3.15 102.98 -64.39
C ASP A 1218 3.48 102.07 -63.20
N LYS A 1219 4.01 102.64 -62.10
CA LYS A 1219 4.18 101.91 -60.82
C LYS A 1219 2.85 101.48 -60.18
N ARG A 1220 1.77 102.27 -60.32
CA ARG A 1220 0.41 101.86 -59.90
C ARG A 1220 -0.15 100.74 -60.79
N TRP A 1221 0.10 100.81 -62.10
CA TRP A 1221 -0.34 99.79 -63.06
C TRP A 1221 0.39 98.45 -62.86
N LEU A 1222 1.71 98.45 -62.67
CA LEU A 1222 2.47 97.23 -62.34
C LEU A 1222 1.94 96.55 -61.07
N ARG A 1223 1.64 97.33 -60.02
CA ARG A 1223 0.98 96.83 -58.80
C ARG A 1223 -0.44 96.29 -59.05
N LYS A 1224 -1.14 96.74 -60.09
CA LYS A 1224 -2.45 96.20 -60.49
C LYS A 1224 -2.29 94.86 -61.23
N CYS A 1225 -1.31 94.74 -62.13
CA CYS A 1225 -0.94 93.46 -62.74
C CYS A 1225 -0.50 92.42 -61.69
N GLU A 1226 0.32 92.84 -60.72
CA GLU A 1226 0.78 91.98 -59.61
C GLU A 1226 -0.38 91.55 -58.69
N LYS A 1227 -1.34 92.44 -58.39
CA LYS A 1227 -2.56 92.07 -57.67
C LYS A 1227 -3.43 91.07 -58.42
N ILE A 1228 -3.54 91.19 -59.74
CA ILE A 1228 -4.31 90.26 -60.58
C ILE A 1228 -3.59 88.91 -60.71
N LEU A 1229 -2.27 88.89 -60.86
CA LEU A 1229 -1.49 87.65 -60.82
C LEU A 1229 -1.62 86.93 -59.46
N ASN A 1230 -1.76 87.68 -58.36
CA ASN A 1230 -1.88 87.12 -57.02
C ASN A 1230 -3.35 86.87 -56.58
N SER A 1231 -4.36 87.10 -57.43
CA SER A 1231 -5.74 86.65 -57.18
C SER A 1231 -5.95 85.24 -57.74
N GLY A 1232 -6.37 84.30 -56.89
CA GLY A 1232 -6.42 82.86 -57.19
C GLY A 1232 -7.54 82.38 -58.13
N GLU A 1233 -8.15 83.28 -58.90
CA GLU A 1233 -9.25 83.02 -59.85
C GLU A 1233 -8.91 83.67 -61.20
N ASP A 1234 -9.37 83.07 -62.31
CA ASP A 1234 -9.20 83.41 -63.74
C ASP A 1234 -8.46 84.71 -64.12
N PHE A 1235 -7.20 84.84 -63.68
CA PHE A 1235 -6.42 86.07 -63.80
C PHE A 1235 -6.05 86.41 -65.25
N VAL A 1236 -6.06 85.42 -66.14
CA VAL A 1236 -5.57 85.54 -67.52
C VAL A 1236 -6.35 86.60 -68.31
N HIS A 1237 -7.68 86.56 -68.30
CA HIS A 1237 -8.49 87.50 -69.10
C HIS A 1237 -8.45 88.94 -68.55
N PRO A 1238 -8.62 89.21 -67.24
CA PRO A 1238 -8.41 90.55 -66.67
C PRO A 1238 -6.99 91.08 -66.85
N LEU A 1239 -5.96 90.22 -66.78
CA LEU A 1239 -4.57 90.61 -66.98
C LEU A 1239 -4.28 90.95 -68.44
N VAL A 1240 -4.74 90.14 -69.40
CA VAL A 1240 -4.60 90.41 -70.84
C VAL A 1240 -5.28 91.72 -71.22
N ASN A 1241 -6.51 91.97 -70.76
CA ASN A 1241 -7.18 93.24 -71.02
C ASN A 1241 -6.45 94.44 -70.39
N LEU A 1242 -5.83 94.27 -69.21
CA LEU A 1242 -5.01 95.29 -68.56
C LEU A 1242 -3.66 95.51 -69.26
N LEU A 1243 -3.11 94.51 -69.94
CA LEU A 1243 -1.92 94.59 -70.77
C LEU A 1243 -2.23 95.27 -72.12
N LEU A 1244 -3.34 94.90 -72.77
CA LEU A 1244 -3.81 95.53 -74.00
C LEU A 1244 -4.00 97.04 -73.82
N HIS A 1245 -4.68 97.48 -72.76
CA HIS A 1245 -4.84 98.91 -72.44
C HIS A 1245 -3.48 99.66 -72.33
N LYS A 1246 -2.36 99.01 -71.96
CA LYS A 1246 -1.03 99.64 -71.98
C LYS A 1246 -0.33 99.58 -73.34
N VAL A 1247 -0.70 98.64 -74.20
CA VAL A 1247 -0.33 98.66 -75.63
C VAL A 1247 -1.08 99.81 -76.32
N ASP A 1248 -2.36 100.00 -76.02
CA ASP A 1248 -3.21 101.06 -76.58
C ASP A 1248 -2.76 102.46 -76.10
N GLU A 1249 -2.45 102.61 -74.80
CA GLU A 1249 -1.84 103.85 -74.28
C GLU A 1249 -0.49 104.12 -74.97
N ARG A 1250 0.28 103.08 -75.31
CA ARG A 1250 1.56 103.23 -76.01
C ARG A 1250 1.38 103.59 -77.49
N THR A 1251 0.39 103.03 -78.19
CA THR A 1251 0.12 103.42 -79.59
C THR A 1251 -0.42 104.85 -79.65
N GLU A 1252 -1.31 105.25 -78.74
CA GLU A 1252 -1.72 106.65 -78.59
C GLU A 1252 -0.55 107.61 -78.37
N VAL A 1253 0.42 107.24 -77.51
CA VAL A 1253 1.61 108.05 -77.26
C VAL A 1253 2.49 108.13 -78.51
N ILE A 1254 2.70 107.02 -79.22
CA ILE A 1254 3.51 106.97 -80.45
C ILE A 1254 2.88 107.80 -81.58
N ILE A 1255 1.56 107.72 -81.77
CA ILE A 1255 0.82 108.51 -82.77
C ILE A 1255 0.94 110.02 -82.51
N LYS A 1256 1.16 110.43 -81.26
CA LYS A 1256 1.32 111.84 -80.87
C LYS A 1256 2.76 112.36 -81.05
N ILE A 1257 3.73 111.51 -81.41
CA ILE A 1257 5.10 111.92 -81.73
C ILE A 1257 5.10 112.48 -83.16
N PRO A 1258 5.38 113.78 -83.39
CA PRO A 1258 5.60 114.29 -84.74
C PRO A 1258 6.89 113.68 -85.32
N THR A 1259 6.81 113.24 -86.57
CA THR A 1259 7.92 112.68 -87.37
C THR A 1259 8.69 113.77 -88.11
#